data_AF-A0A1B8CJJ1-F1
#
_entry.id   AF-A0A1B8CJJ1-F1
#
_cell.length_a   1.000
_cell.length_b   1.000
_cell.length_c   1.000
_cell.angle_alpha   90.00
_cell.angle_beta   90.00
_cell.angle_gamma   90.00
#
_symmetry.space_group_name_H-M   'P 1'
#
loop_
_entity.id
_entity.type
_entity.pdbx_description
1 polymer ?
#
loop_
_entity_poly.entity_id
_entity_poly.type
_entity_poly.pdbx_seq_one_letter_code
_entity_poly.pdbx_strand_id
1 'polypeptide(L)'
;MTRKAFIADVATASNSTITDIGGVQIGDEGEDFIFAFTTGSGDSVLIRALATDTSAYPKGNTYFLGVDSVSAPPAFERELQSIQGSLLGLTVQGLLAKTAATLRSLATGSEEDPLCVDDDDVIMGGSFQDEHAIHPGYAGQEYDEDDEDDEDGDNDWAPGSPFSDMFMSSTKVTLDPSILRAIQGRIRQDVTRAKLAGFRVGILAGMRAESTDSILSISIKVAHLGLSEQAIEAWDLHPHQYIVLLIHYAGPYVTFQKVMDIAVRQLQVEFRLGVCNHYKPCLSDAVAAFSTSRLQASDILSNKTELEENPEETDDRKFHALFISSPMNQLLNDRFLNLLKIRKNDGLGWEGAKRAYDMYQSRATMSSREPVDYSITEDITKEDLPPIASIDHLEDSEDENYSLPLIAMQFSLRYLIRCTEFCLVCHSKTEDSFEALKPYVCSNPLCLYQYMALGFGPSIEHSVATQPYVVDLLISFAYSSAHARSMRKYPTGMGLVVAQPVPNAIVQFTPGASSTSPPRDPPNGESKIPGIHVVDFFLAKKEVVLDAEDPCDVVVGDWVEITSRDATQDPGRNVFHFRVASYTHPHMHLINPGLEYDNSSSGGIFMPQVMQENNLGGAPSRQSATATSSKDRIRVKLAAFKMKFDDLTVIQKDATILSLLRNMPSINDMTAYLQATKASGEPSFRNWTDRMCPAALGLLRWIVASNLSCIVQVDRYPGQPEVDALSNNASRLGQRVTNLDGWVQFRFAQGAPDKEQKFHKALSLKKGSISEEFPTLFAWHGSAVHNWHSIIRSGLDFNQIANGRAFGNGCYHSSNFQTSLGYCNARGGVFPCDAGLRYWSGSNLKIVQAICLNEIVNAPQEFTSNNPHLVVQHVDWIQCRYLFVLCGEVPGDAARRNMPNAPIDTKAIQYIKQDPIRKVTGVNGQVLGIPRSAFPPSRTFSVENGGIWAKKPDPPGNKKKKQKHLSLTNIFFKNLAGDDSDLTDDSDLEDINFLIDDEESHSKVKANAGPQTDFIPGSLDRSTITLLGSPSYATSTATNMLARDLQTLLKVQSAMPLHELGWYIDGDAIDNMYQWIVELHSFDPKLPLAKEMKEANISSIVLEMRFGKDYPMSPPFVRVIRPRFLPFMSGGGGHVTAGGALCMELLTNSGWSAVSSIESVLLQVRMAISSTDPKPARLTRRGRGDYGVGEAIDAYLRACRTHGWEASNMDDFKSGVASSS
;
A
#
# COMPACT_ATOMS: atom_id res chain seq x y z
N MET A 1 13.55 17.86 20.00
CA MET A 1 13.89 18.08 21.44
C MET A 1 15.38 18.38 21.69
N THR A 2 16.26 18.16 20.70
CA THR A 2 17.73 18.17 20.82
C THR A 2 18.38 19.57 20.82
N ARG A 3 17.87 20.55 20.07
CA ARG A 3 18.34 21.96 20.13
C ARG A 3 18.20 22.58 21.53
N LYS A 4 17.12 22.27 22.26
CA LYS A 4 16.96 22.71 23.66
C LYS A 4 18.00 22.08 24.60
N ALA A 5 18.41 20.84 24.33
CA ALA A 5 19.46 20.17 25.09
C ALA A 5 20.85 20.77 24.82
N PHE A 6 21.14 21.14 23.56
CA PHE A 6 22.36 21.88 23.19
C PHE A 6 22.45 23.23 23.94
N ILE A 7 21.39 24.04 23.89
CA ILE A 7 21.34 25.34 24.60
C ILE A 7 21.49 25.15 26.12
N ALA A 8 20.86 24.14 26.70
CA ALA A 8 20.99 23.83 28.12
C ALA A 8 22.41 23.39 28.50
N ASP A 9 23.11 22.67 27.63
CA ASP A 9 24.48 22.23 27.87
C ASP A 9 25.50 23.39 27.71
N VAL A 10 25.27 24.31 26.77
CA VAL A 10 26.04 25.59 26.70
C VAL A 10 25.84 26.43 27.96
N ALA A 11 24.60 26.52 28.46
CA ALA A 11 24.29 27.22 29.71
C ALA A 11 24.86 26.51 30.96
N THR A 12 25.05 25.20 30.91
CA THR A 12 25.72 24.44 31.98
C THR A 12 27.23 24.63 31.90
N ALA A 13 27.79 24.65 30.69
CA ALA A 13 29.21 24.90 30.44
C ALA A 13 29.65 26.32 30.84
N SER A 14 28.79 27.33 30.68
CA SER A 14 29.08 28.70 31.15
C SER A 14 29.23 28.82 32.67
N ASN A 15 28.66 27.88 33.43
CA ASN A 15 28.81 27.79 34.88
C ASN A 15 29.94 26.83 35.32
N SER A 16 30.57 26.11 34.38
CA SER A 16 31.65 25.17 34.67
C SER A 16 33.01 25.85 34.69
N THR A 17 33.85 25.54 35.67
CA THR A 17 35.20 26.11 35.82
C THR A 17 36.22 25.23 35.10
N ILE A 18 36.31 25.36 33.77
CA ILE A 18 37.37 24.75 32.97
C ILE A 18 38.56 25.70 32.96
N THR A 19 39.72 25.25 33.46
CA THR A 19 40.96 26.04 33.50
C THR A 19 41.32 26.56 32.10
N ASP A 20 41.69 27.83 32.03
CA ASP A 20 42.09 28.58 30.83
C ASP A 20 40.96 28.92 29.84
N ILE A 21 39.70 28.58 30.16
CA ILE A 21 38.52 28.97 29.37
C ILE A 21 37.60 29.86 30.19
N GLY A 22 37.19 31.00 29.63
CA GLY A 22 36.26 31.95 30.24
C GLY A 22 35.23 32.47 29.23
N GLY A 23 34.16 33.11 29.73
CA GLY A 23 33.24 33.88 28.89
C GLY A 23 32.45 33.08 27.85
N VAL A 24 32.00 31.86 28.18
CA VAL A 24 31.14 31.04 27.30
C VAL A 24 29.78 31.72 27.12
N GLN A 25 29.48 32.17 25.91
CA GLN A 25 28.23 32.83 25.53
C GLN A 25 27.63 32.19 24.29
N ILE A 26 26.32 31.97 24.29
CA ILE A 26 25.62 31.47 23.11
C ILE A 26 25.49 32.57 22.06
N GLY A 27 25.66 32.23 20.78
CA GLY A 27 25.46 33.17 19.67
C GLY A 27 23.99 33.47 19.38
N ASP A 28 23.75 34.51 18.59
CA ASP A 28 22.44 35.12 18.37
C ASP A 28 21.38 34.15 17.78
N GLU A 29 21.82 33.15 17.03
CA GLU A 29 20.94 32.15 16.40
C GLU A 29 20.82 30.84 17.21
N GLY A 30 21.56 30.69 18.31
CA GLY A 30 21.46 29.51 19.19
C GLY A 30 21.98 28.19 18.60
N GLU A 31 22.82 28.28 17.57
CA GLU A 31 23.49 27.15 16.87
C GLU A 31 25.03 27.23 16.95
N ASP A 32 25.56 28.38 17.36
CA ASP A 32 26.96 28.60 17.74
C ASP A 32 27.10 29.13 19.17
N PHE A 33 28.30 29.03 19.72
CA PHE A 33 28.68 29.70 20.97
C PHE A 33 30.15 30.13 20.92
N ILE A 34 30.48 31.18 21.65
CA ILE A 34 31.81 31.79 21.71
C ILE A 34 32.37 31.59 23.11
N PHE A 35 33.65 31.30 23.21
CA PHE A 35 34.39 31.24 24.47
C PHE A 35 35.77 31.85 24.32
N ALA A 36 36.31 32.37 25.41
CA ALA A 36 37.64 32.96 25.48
C ALA A 36 38.64 31.94 26.05
N PHE A 37 39.76 31.72 25.37
CA PHE A 37 40.89 30.95 25.88
C PHE A 37 41.99 31.90 26.34
N THR A 38 42.44 31.78 27.59
CA THR A 38 43.52 32.60 28.16
C THR A 38 44.85 31.87 28.06
N THR A 39 45.84 32.46 27.39
CA THR A 39 47.18 31.90 27.27
C THR A 39 47.98 32.06 28.58
N GLY A 40 49.07 31.30 28.74
CA GLY A 40 50.00 31.47 29.86
C GLY A 40 50.69 32.86 29.92
N SER A 41 50.64 33.64 28.83
CA SER A 41 51.10 35.03 28.76
C SER A 41 50.08 36.05 29.27
N GLY A 42 48.83 35.64 29.54
CA GLY A 42 47.73 36.50 29.99
C GLY A 42 46.87 37.09 28.86
N ASP A 43 47.07 36.66 27.62
CA ASP A 43 46.30 37.12 26.46
C ASP A 43 45.05 36.24 26.24
N SER A 44 43.93 36.85 25.88
CA SER A 44 42.64 36.17 25.70
C SER A 44 42.27 36.06 24.23
N VAL A 45 42.18 34.84 23.70
CA VAL A 45 41.79 34.53 22.32
C VAL A 45 40.33 34.10 22.28
N LEU A 46 39.51 34.77 21.46
CA LEU A 46 38.10 34.41 21.28
C LEU A 46 37.97 33.31 20.22
N ILE A 47 37.32 32.22 20.58
CA ILE A 47 37.10 31.05 19.73
C ILE A 47 35.59 30.82 19.61
N ARG A 48 35.11 30.73 18.37
CA ARG A 48 33.72 30.42 18.05
C ARG A 48 33.60 28.94 17.70
N ALA A 49 32.67 28.27 18.36
CA ALA A 49 32.29 26.90 18.10
C ALA A 49 30.91 26.86 17.44
N LEU A 50 30.85 26.40 16.20
CA LEU A 50 29.61 26.19 15.45
C LEU A 50 29.24 24.70 15.49
N ALA A 51 28.03 24.37 15.94
CA ALA A 51 27.50 23.02 15.81
C ALA A 51 26.98 22.80 14.38
N THR A 52 27.48 21.78 13.69
CA THR A 52 27.10 21.51 12.29
C THR A 52 25.70 20.91 12.16
N ASP A 53 25.24 20.21 13.19
CA ASP A 53 23.90 19.63 13.27
C ASP A 53 23.40 19.57 14.72
N THR A 54 22.68 20.62 15.13
CA THR A 54 22.06 20.67 16.47
C THR A 54 20.92 19.65 16.66
N SER A 55 20.42 19.05 15.57
CA SER A 55 19.36 18.05 15.62
C SER A 55 19.85 16.68 16.08
N ALA A 56 21.11 16.33 15.78
CA ALA A 56 21.79 15.09 16.16
C ALA A 56 22.61 15.18 17.47
N TYR A 57 22.49 16.28 18.22
CA TYR A 57 23.22 16.50 19.47
C TYR A 57 22.79 15.53 20.61
N PRO A 58 23.71 14.91 21.38
CA PRO A 58 25.18 15.03 21.32
C PRO A 58 25.87 13.97 20.44
N LYS A 59 25.22 12.86 20.08
CA LYS A 59 25.91 11.67 19.52
C LYS A 59 26.36 11.79 18.06
N GLY A 60 25.69 12.62 17.24
CA GLY A 60 25.99 12.77 15.81
C GLY A 60 26.46 14.17 15.40
N ASN A 61 26.52 15.12 16.34
CA ASN A 61 26.94 16.49 16.05
C ASN A 61 28.47 16.58 15.87
N THR A 62 28.91 17.42 14.93
CA THR A 62 30.31 17.86 14.81
C THR A 62 30.42 19.35 15.11
N TYR A 63 31.62 19.77 15.50
CA TYR A 63 31.91 21.15 15.83
C TYR A 63 32.95 21.73 14.89
N PHE A 64 32.65 22.90 14.33
CA PHE A 64 33.64 23.69 13.64
C PHE A 64 34.16 24.78 14.58
N LEU A 65 35.46 24.77 14.83
CA LEU A 65 36.13 25.77 15.67
C LEU A 65 36.82 26.80 14.77
N GLY A 66 36.49 28.08 14.95
CA GLY A 66 37.11 29.21 14.28
C GLY A 66 37.60 30.25 15.29
N VAL A 67 38.69 30.94 14.97
CA VAL A 67 39.20 32.03 15.80
C VAL A 67 38.51 33.33 15.40
N ASP A 68 37.91 34.02 16.36
CA ASP A 68 37.14 35.26 16.12
C ASP A 68 37.97 36.53 16.44
N SER A 69 39.11 36.38 17.15
CA SER A 69 39.97 37.51 17.50
C SER A 69 41.01 37.81 16.42
N VAL A 70 41.09 39.08 15.98
CA VAL A 70 42.01 39.60 14.95
C VAL A 70 43.51 39.45 15.30
N SER A 71 43.86 39.17 16.55
CA SER A 71 45.25 39.12 17.05
C SER A 71 45.79 37.72 17.39
N ALA A 72 45.11 36.65 16.98
CA ALA A 72 45.56 35.30 17.29
C ALA A 72 46.77 34.84 16.44
N PRO A 73 47.77 34.15 17.02
CA PRO A 73 48.86 33.57 16.25
C PRO A 73 48.35 32.48 15.26
N PRO A 74 48.84 32.42 14.01
CA PRO A 74 48.39 31.43 13.02
C PRO A 74 48.64 29.97 13.40
N ALA A 75 49.41 29.71 14.47
CA ALA A 75 49.56 28.39 15.07
C ALA A 75 48.25 27.88 15.72
N PHE A 76 47.37 28.76 16.22
CA PHE A 76 46.09 28.37 16.81
C PHE A 76 45.13 27.78 15.77
N GLU A 77 45.03 28.39 14.59
CA GLU A 77 44.13 27.90 13.52
C GLU A 77 44.51 26.51 13.03
N ARG A 78 45.82 26.25 12.86
CA ARG A 78 46.32 24.94 12.43
C ARG A 78 45.99 23.83 13.42
N GLU A 79 46.12 24.12 14.71
CA GLU A 79 45.87 23.13 15.76
C GLU A 79 44.36 22.90 15.97
N LEU A 80 43.55 23.97 15.86
CA LEU A 80 42.09 23.84 15.87
C LEU A 80 41.59 23.01 14.68
N GLN A 81 42.21 23.13 13.50
CA GLN A 81 41.93 22.26 12.35
C GLN A 81 42.33 20.80 12.62
N SER A 82 43.47 20.54 13.27
CA SER A 82 43.93 19.19 13.59
C SER A 82 42.95 18.44 14.50
N ILE A 83 42.32 19.14 15.46
CA ILE A 83 41.40 18.49 16.39
C ILE A 83 39.99 18.27 15.85
N GLN A 84 39.58 18.88 14.72
CA GLN A 84 38.19 18.85 14.23
C GLN A 84 37.62 17.44 14.08
N GLY A 85 38.39 16.49 13.53
CA GLY A 85 37.96 15.10 13.38
C GLY A 85 37.75 14.35 14.71
N SER A 86 38.30 14.88 15.81
CA SER A 86 38.24 14.28 17.14
C SER A 86 37.12 14.85 18.03
N LEU A 87 36.31 15.76 17.49
CA LEU A 87 35.21 16.45 18.17
C LEU A 87 33.82 15.84 17.89
N LEU A 88 33.76 14.80 17.05
CA LEU A 88 32.54 14.06 16.73
C LEU A 88 31.93 13.46 18.01
N GLY A 89 30.65 13.76 18.25
CA GLY A 89 29.89 13.12 19.33
C GLY A 89 30.16 13.64 20.75
N LEU A 90 30.96 14.71 20.91
CA LEU A 90 31.28 15.28 22.21
C LEU A 90 30.18 16.22 22.73
N THR A 91 30.05 16.31 24.05
CA THR A 91 29.24 17.36 24.69
C THR A 91 29.96 18.72 24.65
N VAL A 92 29.26 19.82 24.88
CA VAL A 92 29.86 21.17 24.91
C VAL A 92 30.98 21.25 25.95
N GLN A 93 30.82 20.64 27.12
CA GLN A 93 31.89 20.55 28.12
C GLN A 93 33.07 19.70 27.65
N GLY A 94 32.80 18.57 26.97
CA GLY A 94 33.83 17.71 26.39
C GLY A 94 34.65 18.41 25.31
N LEU A 95 33.98 19.19 24.46
CA LEU A 95 34.60 20.05 23.46
C LEU A 95 35.54 21.06 24.11
N LEU A 96 35.05 21.84 25.08
CA LEU A 96 35.84 22.88 25.76
C LEU A 96 37.07 22.29 26.47
N ALA A 97 36.91 21.16 27.17
CA ALA A 97 38.02 20.50 27.87
C ALA A 97 39.11 20.01 26.90
N LYS A 98 38.71 19.45 25.75
CA LYS A 98 39.64 18.94 24.74
C LYS A 98 40.36 20.07 24.02
N THR A 99 39.64 21.12 23.65
CA THR A 99 40.23 22.33 23.04
C THR A 99 41.21 23.01 24.00
N ALA A 100 40.87 23.13 25.30
CA ALA A 100 41.80 23.68 26.29
C ALA A 100 43.07 22.84 26.45
N ALA A 101 42.95 21.51 26.44
CA ALA A 101 44.10 20.61 26.56
C ALA A 101 45.06 20.74 25.37
N THR A 102 44.53 20.82 24.15
CA THR A 102 45.35 20.98 22.94
C THR A 102 45.98 22.37 22.86
N LEU A 103 45.26 23.44 23.19
CA LEU A 103 45.84 24.79 23.13
C LEU A 103 46.87 25.04 24.25
N ARG A 104 46.78 24.32 25.38
CA ARG A 104 47.81 24.35 26.42
C ARG A 104 49.16 23.78 25.97
N SER A 105 49.18 22.74 25.13
CA SER A 105 50.45 22.16 24.65
C SER A 105 51.25 23.16 23.80
N LEU A 106 50.54 24.03 23.08
CA LEU A 106 51.10 25.14 22.30
C LEU A 106 51.69 26.26 23.18
N ALA A 107 51.11 26.52 24.35
CA ALA A 107 51.56 27.57 25.25
C ALA A 107 52.87 27.23 26.00
N THR A 108 53.31 25.96 26.01
CA THR A 108 54.49 25.50 26.79
C THR A 108 55.79 25.33 26.00
N GLY A 109 55.79 25.48 24.67
CA GLY A 109 56.98 25.68 23.82
C GLY A 109 57.94 24.48 23.58
N SER A 110 58.45 24.38 22.35
CA SER A 110 59.82 23.89 22.05
C SER A 110 60.26 24.36 20.67
N GLU A 111 61.33 25.17 20.64
CA GLU A 111 62.23 25.38 19.50
C GLU A 111 63.06 24.10 19.25
N GLU A 112 63.39 23.83 17.97
CA GLU A 112 64.67 23.30 17.44
C GLU A 112 64.46 22.65 16.05
N ASP A 113 65.05 23.27 15.03
CA ASP A 113 65.40 22.74 13.70
C ASP A 113 66.81 22.04 13.82
N PRO A 114 67.45 21.26 12.89
CA PRO A 114 67.24 21.15 11.42
C PRO A 114 67.72 19.81 10.70
N LEU A 115 67.77 19.82 9.35
CA LEU A 115 68.70 19.11 8.39
C LEU A 115 68.43 17.66 7.84
N CYS A 116 68.24 17.61 6.50
CA CYS A 116 69.02 16.92 5.43
C CYS A 116 69.11 15.37 5.24
N VAL A 117 68.85 14.96 3.96
CA VAL A 117 69.72 14.20 3.01
C VAL A 117 69.63 12.65 2.89
N ASP A 118 69.31 12.24 1.65
CA ASP A 118 69.72 11.12 0.76
C ASP A 118 69.46 9.61 1.01
N ASP A 119 68.99 9.01 -0.10
CA ASP A 119 69.42 7.81 -0.85
C ASP A 119 69.37 6.36 -0.31
N ASP A 120 68.66 5.56 -1.11
CA ASP A 120 68.97 4.25 -1.73
C ASP A 120 69.36 2.96 -0.94
N ASP A 121 68.99 1.88 -1.63
CA ASP A 121 69.50 0.50 -1.62
C ASP A 121 68.86 -0.61 -0.74
N VAL A 122 68.07 -1.45 -1.42
CA VAL A 122 68.25 -2.90 -1.65
C VAL A 122 69.01 -3.69 -0.58
N ILE A 123 68.46 -4.82 -0.07
CA ILE A 123 69.07 -6.17 -0.07
C ILE A 123 68.04 -7.24 0.35
N MET A 124 68.09 -8.35 -0.40
CA MET A 124 67.40 -9.63 -0.24
C MET A 124 67.88 -10.48 0.95
N GLY A 125 67.02 -11.41 1.38
CA GLY A 125 67.40 -12.63 2.13
C GLY A 125 66.33 -12.98 3.16
N GLY A 126 65.73 -14.16 3.23
CA GLY A 126 66.11 -15.45 2.70
C GLY A 126 65.99 -16.48 3.83
N SER A 127 65.24 -17.56 3.54
CA SER A 127 65.38 -18.93 4.06
C SER A 127 65.06 -19.25 5.54
N PHE A 128 64.19 -20.24 5.73
CA PHE A 128 64.45 -21.60 6.27
C PHE A 128 63.14 -22.15 6.92
N GLN A 129 62.49 -23.13 6.28
CA GLN A 129 62.61 -24.59 6.49
C GLN A 129 61.83 -25.08 7.73
N ASP A 130 61.18 -26.25 7.79
CA ASP A 130 60.84 -27.34 6.85
C ASP A 130 60.05 -28.39 7.68
N GLU A 131 59.71 -29.53 7.04
CA GLU A 131 59.49 -30.87 7.63
C GLU A 131 58.07 -31.23 8.13
N HIS A 132 57.43 -32.36 7.81
CA HIS A 132 57.72 -33.59 7.01
C HIS A 132 56.36 -34.29 6.78
N ALA A 133 55.94 -34.66 5.56
CA ALA A 133 56.24 -35.89 4.79
C ALA A 133 55.71 -37.22 5.37
N ILE A 134 54.92 -37.98 4.59
CA ILE A 134 55.31 -39.26 3.94
C ILE A 134 54.13 -39.90 3.15
N HIS A 135 54.42 -40.05 1.85
CA HIS A 135 53.94 -40.88 0.70
C HIS A 135 53.72 -42.41 0.94
N PRO A 136 53.57 -43.30 -0.10
CA PRO A 136 52.93 -43.27 -1.45
C PRO A 136 52.26 -44.63 -1.87
N GLY A 137 51.75 -44.73 -3.11
CA GLY A 137 51.86 -45.96 -3.93
C GLY A 137 50.79 -46.16 -5.03
N TYR A 138 51.09 -45.83 -6.30
CA TYR A 138 51.27 -46.74 -7.49
C TYR A 138 50.00 -47.47 -8.01
N ALA A 139 49.69 -47.70 -9.29
CA ALA A 139 50.10 -47.30 -10.65
C ALA A 139 49.25 -48.11 -11.68
N GLY A 140 49.26 -47.72 -12.97
CA GLY A 140 48.91 -48.56 -14.16
C GLY A 140 47.57 -48.21 -14.84
N GLN A 141 47.55 -47.66 -16.08
CA GLN A 141 47.64 -48.32 -17.41
C GLN A 141 46.46 -49.28 -17.68
N GLU A 142 45.82 -49.44 -18.84
CA GLU A 142 45.69 -48.85 -20.20
C GLU A 142 44.62 -49.77 -20.90
N TYR A 143 44.09 -49.37 -22.07
CA TYR A 143 43.42 -50.23 -23.10
C TYR A 143 42.00 -50.75 -22.75
N ASP A 144 41.03 -50.93 -23.65
CA ASP A 144 40.90 -50.87 -25.12
C ASP A 144 39.39 -50.96 -25.48
N GLU A 145 39.03 -50.55 -26.72
CA GLU A 145 38.08 -51.16 -27.68
C GLU A 145 36.63 -51.50 -27.22
N ASP A 146 35.55 -51.44 -27.99
CA ASP A 146 35.20 -51.10 -29.37
C ASP A 146 33.65 -51.14 -29.47
N ASP A 147 33.11 -50.84 -30.65
CA ASP A 147 31.81 -51.27 -31.21
C ASP A 147 30.57 -50.35 -31.13
N GLU A 148 30.41 -49.59 -32.23
CA GLU A 148 29.34 -49.68 -33.25
C GLU A 148 27.85 -49.44 -32.88
N ASP A 149 27.35 -48.37 -33.51
CA ASP A 149 26.19 -48.28 -34.42
C ASP A 149 24.71 -48.19 -33.94
N ASP A 150 24.10 -47.15 -34.53
CA ASP A 150 22.76 -47.02 -35.12
C ASP A 150 21.52 -46.56 -34.33
N GLU A 151 21.08 -45.36 -34.77
CA GLU A 151 19.75 -44.91 -35.22
C GLU A 151 18.51 -44.92 -34.29
N ASP A 152 17.99 -43.70 -34.11
CA ASP A 152 16.60 -43.23 -34.11
C ASP A 152 15.49 -44.09 -33.47
N GLY A 153 14.79 -43.48 -32.50
CA GLY A 153 13.50 -43.99 -32.04
C GLY A 153 12.90 -43.15 -30.91
N ASP A 154 11.99 -42.25 -31.29
CA ASP A 154 11.04 -41.58 -30.40
C ASP A 154 10.37 -42.57 -29.44
N ASN A 155 10.28 -42.24 -28.13
CA ASN A 155 9.10 -42.59 -27.35
C ASN A 155 8.99 -41.85 -26.01
N ASP A 156 7.90 -41.09 -25.93
CA ASP A 156 6.88 -41.07 -24.88
C ASP A 156 7.24 -40.72 -23.42
N TRP A 157 6.63 -39.59 -23.04
CA TRP A 157 6.41 -39.10 -21.70
C TRP A 157 5.12 -39.72 -21.13
N ALA A 158 5.21 -40.48 -20.04
CA ALA A 158 4.09 -40.72 -19.13
C ALA A 158 4.55 -40.95 -17.67
N PRO A 159 3.71 -40.68 -16.66
CA PRO A 159 4.14 -40.15 -15.37
C PRO A 159 3.93 -41.10 -14.17
N GLY A 160 4.79 -40.98 -13.15
CA GLY A 160 4.44 -41.24 -11.74
C GLY A 160 5.27 -42.29 -10.98
N SER A 161 6.04 -41.83 -10.00
CA SER A 161 6.21 -42.36 -8.61
C SER A 161 7.63 -42.08 -8.06
N PRO A 162 7.79 -41.83 -6.73
CA PRO A 162 8.86 -41.01 -6.14
C PRO A 162 9.98 -41.83 -5.43
N PHE A 163 11.05 -41.14 -5.02
CA PHE A 163 12.33 -41.61 -4.44
C PHE A 163 13.31 -42.16 -5.51
N SER A 164 14.58 -41.75 -5.62
CA SER A 164 15.54 -41.12 -4.71
C SER A 164 16.65 -40.45 -5.55
N ASP A 165 17.48 -39.66 -4.89
CA ASP A 165 18.84 -39.23 -5.29
C ASP A 165 18.90 -38.00 -6.22
N MET A 166 19.68 -36.95 -5.97
CA MET A 166 20.74 -36.73 -4.98
C MET A 166 20.90 -35.23 -4.79
N PHE A 167 21.01 -34.79 -3.53
CA PHE A 167 21.47 -33.45 -3.16
C PHE A 167 22.79 -33.13 -3.90
N MET A 168 22.77 -32.21 -4.86
CA MET A 168 23.99 -31.50 -5.24
C MET A 168 24.17 -30.37 -4.23
N SER A 169 25.11 -30.60 -3.31
CA SER A 169 25.67 -29.61 -2.43
C SER A 169 26.16 -28.40 -3.22
N SER A 170 25.98 -27.22 -2.63
CA SER A 170 26.46 -25.91 -3.07
C SER A 170 27.96 -25.94 -3.45
N THR A 171 28.25 -26.21 -4.71
CA THR A 171 29.49 -25.75 -5.33
C THR A 171 29.25 -24.32 -5.79
N LYS A 172 29.87 -23.35 -5.10
CA LYS A 172 30.04 -21.97 -5.59
C LYS A 172 30.68 -22.03 -6.98
N VAL A 173 29.87 -21.99 -8.03
CA VAL A 173 30.34 -21.75 -9.38
C VAL A 173 30.75 -20.29 -9.41
N THR A 174 32.06 -20.03 -9.38
CA THR A 174 32.63 -18.70 -9.62
C THR A 174 32.33 -18.32 -11.07
N LEU A 175 31.25 -17.57 -11.28
CA LEU A 175 30.91 -16.96 -12.57
C LEU A 175 32.01 -15.97 -12.97
N ASP A 176 32.27 -15.87 -14.27
CA ASP A 176 33.23 -14.93 -14.83
C ASP A 176 32.85 -13.47 -14.44
N PRO A 177 33.79 -12.63 -13.95
CA PRO A 177 33.54 -11.23 -13.60
C PRO A 177 32.91 -10.38 -14.72
N SER A 178 33.10 -10.76 -15.99
CA SER A 178 32.47 -10.09 -17.14
C SER A 178 30.96 -10.36 -17.22
N ILE A 179 30.53 -11.58 -16.90
CA ILE A 179 29.12 -12.00 -16.88
C ILE A 179 28.39 -11.31 -15.72
N LEU A 180 29.03 -11.23 -14.55
CA LEU A 180 28.48 -10.53 -13.39
C LEU A 180 28.24 -9.03 -13.68
N ARG A 181 29.19 -8.35 -14.35
CA ARG A 181 29.00 -6.96 -14.79
C ARG A 181 27.86 -6.79 -15.79
N ALA A 182 27.74 -7.70 -16.76
CA ALA A 182 26.64 -7.66 -17.73
C ALA A 182 25.27 -7.85 -17.05
N ILE A 183 25.18 -8.75 -16.06
CA ILE A 183 23.97 -8.96 -15.26
C ILE A 183 23.65 -7.70 -14.43
N GLN A 184 24.64 -7.11 -13.76
CA GLN A 184 24.45 -5.88 -12.98
C GLN A 184 23.96 -4.71 -13.85
N GLY A 185 24.58 -4.53 -15.01
CA GLY A 185 24.15 -3.53 -15.99
C GLY A 185 22.71 -3.75 -16.46
N ARG A 186 22.30 -5.02 -16.65
CA ARG A 186 20.91 -5.33 -17.00
C ARG A 186 19.93 -5.03 -15.86
N ILE A 187 20.27 -5.38 -14.62
CA ILE A 187 19.46 -5.07 -13.44
C ILE A 187 19.22 -3.55 -13.34
N ARG A 188 20.28 -2.75 -13.45
CA ARG A 188 20.19 -1.28 -13.41
C ARG A 188 19.31 -0.76 -14.54
N GLN A 189 19.47 -1.28 -15.76
CA GLN A 189 18.67 -0.88 -16.91
C GLN A 189 17.17 -1.15 -16.69
N ASP A 190 16.81 -2.32 -16.18
CA ASP A 190 15.42 -2.71 -15.93
C ASP A 190 14.77 -1.85 -14.84
N VAL A 191 15.52 -1.54 -13.77
CA VAL A 191 15.09 -0.65 -12.67
C VAL A 191 14.92 0.80 -13.15
N THR A 192 15.89 1.32 -13.90
CA THR A 192 15.82 2.68 -14.47
C THR A 192 14.63 2.84 -15.39
N ARG A 193 14.29 1.83 -16.19
CA ARG A 193 13.06 1.84 -17.01
C ARG A 193 11.80 1.95 -16.17
N ALA A 194 11.71 1.24 -15.05
CA ALA A 194 10.56 1.36 -14.15
C ALA A 194 10.45 2.78 -13.56
N LYS A 195 11.59 3.39 -13.19
CA LYS A 195 11.65 4.77 -12.70
C LYS A 195 11.21 5.79 -13.77
N LEU A 196 11.71 5.66 -14.99
CA LEU A 196 11.35 6.52 -16.13
C LEU A 196 9.87 6.38 -16.54
N ALA A 197 9.26 5.23 -16.30
CA ALA A 197 7.83 5.01 -16.52
C ALA A 197 6.94 5.69 -15.45
N GLY A 198 7.51 6.37 -14.46
CA GLY A 198 6.77 7.10 -13.41
C GLY A 198 6.56 6.31 -12.12
N PHE A 199 7.21 5.16 -11.94
CA PHE A 199 7.15 4.36 -10.71
C PHE A 199 8.28 4.72 -9.75
N ARG A 200 8.02 4.61 -8.44
CA ARG A 200 9.06 4.64 -7.40
C ARG A 200 9.63 3.23 -7.24
N VAL A 201 10.94 3.11 -7.08
CA VAL A 201 11.61 1.83 -6.90
C VAL A 201 12.38 1.87 -5.59
N GLY A 202 12.20 0.86 -4.74
CA GLY A 202 12.95 0.68 -3.50
C GLY A 202 13.65 -0.68 -3.49
N ILE A 203 14.91 -0.70 -3.05
CA ILE A 203 15.70 -1.92 -2.96
C ILE A 203 15.74 -2.35 -1.50
N LEU A 204 15.10 -3.47 -1.18
CA LEU A 204 14.91 -3.95 0.19
C LEU A 204 16.04 -4.90 0.60
N ALA A 205 16.40 -5.82 -0.29
CA ALA A 205 17.49 -6.75 -0.09
C ALA A 205 18.13 -7.13 -1.43
N GLY A 206 19.44 -7.38 -1.43
CA GLY A 206 20.16 -7.90 -2.60
C GLY A 206 20.21 -6.92 -3.78
N MET A 207 19.85 -7.41 -4.97
CA MET A 207 19.92 -6.72 -6.27
C MET A 207 21.34 -6.54 -6.84
N ARG A 208 22.32 -7.28 -6.33
CA ARG A 208 23.65 -7.39 -6.96
C ARG A 208 23.72 -8.67 -7.80
N ALA A 209 24.57 -8.70 -8.82
CA ALA A 209 24.75 -9.87 -9.69
C ALA A 209 25.12 -11.16 -8.94
N GLU A 210 25.76 -11.01 -7.77
CA GLU A 210 26.17 -12.10 -6.88
C GLU A 210 25.12 -12.47 -5.82
N SER A 211 24.04 -11.68 -5.70
CA SER A 211 22.99 -11.92 -4.72
C SER A 211 22.23 -13.21 -5.04
N THR A 212 22.19 -14.11 -4.07
CA THR A 212 21.40 -15.36 -4.14
C THR A 212 19.95 -15.14 -3.76
N ASP A 213 19.65 -14.04 -3.07
CA ASP A 213 18.32 -13.64 -2.65
C ASP A 213 18.20 -12.12 -2.83
N SER A 214 17.14 -11.67 -3.50
CA SER A 214 16.89 -10.25 -3.77
C SER A 214 15.41 -9.90 -3.67
N ILE A 215 15.10 -8.77 -3.04
CA ILE A 215 13.75 -8.25 -2.90
C ILE A 215 13.71 -6.81 -3.43
N LEU A 216 12.89 -6.59 -4.44
CA LEU A 216 12.65 -5.32 -5.10
C LEU A 216 11.22 -4.84 -4.83
N SER A 217 11.04 -3.55 -4.50
CA SER A 217 9.72 -2.91 -4.44
C SER A 217 9.54 -1.94 -5.60
N ILE A 218 8.39 -2.02 -6.28
CA ILE A 218 7.95 -1.04 -7.28
C ILE A 218 6.61 -0.47 -6.83
N SER A 219 6.51 0.85 -6.78
CA SER A 219 5.44 1.53 -6.04
C SER A 219 4.86 2.73 -6.80
N ILE A 220 3.56 3.00 -6.60
CA ILE A 220 2.86 4.16 -7.15
C ILE A 220 1.85 4.72 -6.14
N LYS A 221 1.77 6.05 -6.01
CA LYS A 221 0.74 6.71 -5.16
C LYS A 221 -0.66 6.40 -5.69
N VAL A 222 -1.60 6.12 -4.79
CA VAL A 222 -3.01 5.85 -5.12
C VAL A 222 -3.64 7.03 -5.86
N ALA A 223 -3.28 8.27 -5.52
CA ALA A 223 -3.75 9.48 -6.21
C ALA A 223 -3.47 9.47 -7.73
N HIS A 224 -2.41 8.81 -8.18
CA HIS A 224 -2.05 8.74 -9.61
C HIS A 224 -2.78 7.64 -10.39
N LEU A 225 -3.59 6.82 -9.73
CA LEU A 225 -4.32 5.71 -10.36
C LEU A 225 -5.63 6.13 -11.03
N GLY A 226 -6.05 7.41 -10.91
CA GLY A 226 -7.29 7.89 -11.52
C GLY A 226 -8.56 7.21 -11.01
N LEU A 227 -8.51 6.59 -9.83
CA LEU A 227 -9.66 5.92 -9.21
C LEU A 227 -10.67 6.95 -8.72
N SER A 228 -11.97 6.64 -8.81
CA SER A 228 -13.01 7.48 -8.24
C SER A 228 -12.93 7.50 -6.70
N GLU A 229 -13.37 8.59 -6.07
CA GLU A 229 -13.41 8.68 -4.59
C GLU A 229 -14.19 7.52 -3.96
N GLN A 230 -15.23 7.02 -4.64
CA GLN A 230 -16.01 5.88 -4.17
C GLN A 230 -15.26 4.56 -4.26
N ALA A 231 -14.44 4.36 -5.29
CA ALA A 231 -13.58 3.18 -5.41
C ALA A 231 -12.49 3.21 -4.33
N ILE A 232 -11.83 4.36 -4.14
CA ILE A 232 -10.83 4.56 -3.07
C ILE A 232 -11.44 4.25 -1.70
N GLU A 233 -12.64 4.78 -1.41
CA GLU A 233 -13.34 4.50 -0.17
C GLU A 233 -13.78 3.03 -0.02
N ALA A 234 -14.29 2.41 -1.10
CA ALA A 234 -14.76 1.03 -1.08
C ALA A 234 -13.60 0.03 -0.91
N TRP A 235 -12.42 0.36 -1.43
CA TRP A 235 -11.21 -0.46 -1.40
C TRP A 235 -10.35 -0.21 -0.16
N ASP A 236 -10.79 0.70 0.72
CA ASP A 236 -10.10 1.11 1.94
C ASP A 236 -8.67 1.63 1.67
N LEU A 237 -8.54 2.42 0.60
CA LEU A 237 -7.29 3.06 0.21
C LEU A 237 -7.28 4.53 0.64
N HIS A 238 -6.08 5.08 0.86
CA HIS A 238 -5.88 6.51 1.08
C HIS A 238 -5.13 7.14 -0.11
N PRO A 239 -5.46 8.38 -0.56
CA PRO A 239 -4.78 9.01 -1.71
C PRO A 239 -3.26 9.12 -1.57
N HIS A 240 -2.75 9.34 -0.35
CA HIS A 240 -1.32 9.44 -0.04
C HIS A 240 -0.60 8.07 0.07
N GLN A 241 -1.33 6.96 0.15
CA GLN A 241 -0.72 5.63 0.21
C GLN A 241 -0.13 5.21 -1.13
N TYR A 242 0.80 4.27 -1.08
CA TYR A 242 1.41 3.64 -2.24
C TYR A 242 0.85 2.23 -2.42
N ILE A 243 0.49 1.89 -3.67
CA ILE A 243 0.37 0.50 -4.11
C ILE A 243 1.78 -0.01 -4.36
N VAL A 244 2.17 -1.09 -3.69
CA VAL A 244 3.52 -1.65 -3.71
C VAL A 244 3.47 -3.08 -4.26
N LEU A 245 4.24 -3.33 -5.32
CA LEU A 245 4.54 -4.66 -5.83
C LEU A 245 5.94 -5.07 -5.35
N LEU A 246 5.98 -6.08 -4.49
CA LEU A 246 7.21 -6.75 -4.08
C LEU A 246 7.53 -7.89 -5.05
N ILE A 247 8.77 -7.95 -5.49
CA ILE A 247 9.31 -9.00 -6.35
C ILE A 247 10.48 -9.66 -5.63
N HIS A 248 10.35 -10.94 -5.34
CA HIS A 248 11.37 -11.76 -4.71
C HIS A 248 12.03 -12.66 -5.75
N TYR A 249 13.35 -12.57 -5.85
CA TYR A 249 14.18 -13.46 -6.67
C TYR A 249 14.93 -14.41 -5.74
N ALA A 250 14.44 -15.63 -5.61
CA ALA A 250 15.08 -16.70 -4.85
C ALA A 250 16.15 -17.37 -5.71
N GLY A 251 17.16 -16.61 -6.15
CA GLY A 251 18.23 -17.03 -7.04
C GLY A 251 18.78 -15.86 -7.87
N PRO A 252 19.55 -16.14 -8.94
CA PRO A 252 20.08 -15.08 -9.80
C PRO A 252 18.95 -14.32 -10.49
N TYR A 253 19.12 -13.02 -10.67
CA TYR A 253 18.13 -12.13 -11.29
C TYR A 253 17.58 -12.70 -12.60
N VAL A 254 16.25 -12.65 -12.75
CA VAL A 254 15.55 -13.21 -13.90
C VAL A 254 15.18 -12.09 -14.87
N THR A 255 15.83 -12.09 -16.04
CA THR A 255 15.54 -11.16 -17.12
C THR A 255 14.34 -11.62 -17.96
N PHE A 256 13.73 -10.71 -18.72
CA PHE A 256 12.68 -11.04 -19.67
C PHE A 256 13.10 -12.15 -20.65
N GLN A 257 14.31 -12.06 -21.22
CA GLN A 257 14.85 -13.06 -22.14
C GLN A 257 14.91 -14.45 -21.48
N LYS A 258 15.41 -14.53 -20.23
CA LYS A 258 15.46 -15.78 -19.48
C LYS A 258 14.08 -16.38 -19.21
N VAL A 259 13.06 -15.53 -19.00
CA VAL A 259 11.67 -15.99 -18.91
C VAL A 259 11.25 -16.67 -20.21
N MET A 260 11.57 -16.10 -21.38
CA MET A 260 11.19 -16.69 -22.66
C MET A 260 11.84 -18.05 -22.91
N ASP A 261 13.13 -18.19 -22.60
CA ASP A 261 13.92 -19.39 -22.91
C ASP A 261 13.67 -20.58 -21.96
N ILE A 262 13.47 -20.31 -20.67
CA ILE A 262 13.43 -21.36 -19.62
C ILE A 262 11.99 -21.72 -19.24
N ALA A 263 11.73 -22.97 -18.85
CA ALA A 263 10.41 -23.37 -18.34
C ALA A 263 10.04 -22.60 -17.05
N VAL A 264 8.80 -22.11 -16.95
CA VAL A 264 8.36 -21.25 -15.83
C VAL A 264 8.58 -21.88 -14.45
N ARG A 265 8.43 -23.21 -14.32
CA ARG A 265 8.64 -23.93 -13.05
C ARG A 265 10.09 -23.89 -12.53
N GLN A 266 11.05 -23.59 -13.39
CA GLN A 266 12.47 -23.47 -13.04
C GLN A 266 12.85 -22.04 -12.66
N LEU A 267 11.95 -21.07 -12.86
CA LEU A 267 12.16 -19.67 -12.49
C LEU A 267 11.74 -19.48 -11.02
N GLN A 268 12.69 -19.07 -10.18
CA GLN A 268 12.47 -18.84 -8.76
C GLN A 268 12.14 -17.36 -8.50
N VAL A 269 10.98 -16.92 -9.00
CA VAL A 269 10.49 -15.54 -8.82
C VAL A 269 9.11 -15.57 -8.18
N GLU A 270 8.94 -14.82 -7.10
CA GLU A 270 7.66 -14.66 -6.42
C GLU A 270 7.22 -13.18 -6.38
N PHE A 271 5.92 -12.96 -6.45
CA PHE A 271 5.30 -11.63 -6.45
C PHE A 271 4.32 -11.47 -5.27
N ARG A 272 4.32 -10.29 -4.64
CA ARG A 272 3.36 -9.88 -3.61
C ARG A 272 2.89 -8.45 -3.85
N LEU A 273 1.57 -8.26 -4.01
CA LEU A 273 0.95 -6.94 -4.12
C LEU A 273 0.34 -6.51 -2.78
N GLY A 274 0.55 -5.26 -2.38
CA GLY A 274 -0.03 -4.68 -1.17
C GLY A 274 -0.01 -3.16 -1.16
N VAL A 275 -0.18 -2.56 0.02
CA VAL A 275 -0.14 -1.11 0.26
C VAL A 275 0.82 -0.76 1.38
N CYS A 276 1.39 0.44 1.30
CA CYS A 276 2.22 1.03 2.36
C CYS A 276 2.02 2.54 2.35
N ASN A 277 2.21 3.23 3.49
CA ASN A 277 2.18 4.70 3.50
C ASN A 277 3.45 5.29 2.89
N HIS A 278 4.52 4.50 2.80
CA HIS A 278 5.79 4.85 2.18
C HIS A 278 6.01 4.04 0.88
N TYR A 279 6.79 4.57 -0.06
CA TYR A 279 7.07 3.88 -1.33
C TYR A 279 7.93 2.62 -1.14
N LYS A 280 8.73 2.60 -0.07
CA LYS A 280 9.59 1.49 0.34
C LYS A 280 9.12 0.95 1.69
N PRO A 281 8.56 -0.27 1.76
CA PRO A 281 8.16 -0.89 3.02
C PRO A 281 9.38 -1.34 3.83
N CYS A 282 9.21 -1.66 5.11
CA CYS A 282 10.30 -2.22 5.91
C CYS A 282 10.69 -3.64 5.45
N LEU A 283 11.97 -3.99 5.60
CA LEU A 283 12.48 -5.29 5.15
C LEU A 283 11.86 -6.46 5.93
N SER A 284 11.64 -6.30 7.24
CA SER A 284 11.00 -7.33 8.07
C SER A 284 9.60 -7.70 7.57
N ASP A 285 8.78 -6.70 7.22
CA ASP A 285 7.43 -6.95 6.69
C ASP A 285 7.47 -7.51 5.27
N ALA A 286 8.41 -7.06 4.44
CA ALA A 286 8.60 -7.61 3.10
C ALA A 286 8.96 -9.11 3.17
N VAL A 287 9.89 -9.50 4.05
CA VAL A 287 10.25 -10.91 4.29
C VAL A 287 9.08 -11.69 4.88
N ALA A 288 8.34 -11.11 5.83
CA ALA A 288 7.14 -11.74 6.40
C ALA A 288 6.07 -12.01 5.34
N ALA A 289 5.94 -11.13 4.33
CA ALA A 289 5.00 -11.32 3.21
C ALA A 289 5.35 -12.53 2.32
N PHE A 290 6.63 -12.94 2.25
CA PHE A 290 7.07 -14.14 1.51
C PHE A 290 7.16 -15.39 2.39
N SER A 291 7.24 -15.24 3.71
CA SER A 291 7.39 -16.35 4.68
C SER A 291 6.20 -17.32 4.73
N THR A 292 5.10 -17.02 4.04
CA THR A 292 3.95 -17.92 3.85
C THR A 292 4.14 -18.95 2.72
N SER A 293 5.13 -18.75 1.83
CA SER A 293 5.55 -19.68 0.77
C SER A 293 6.75 -20.50 1.26
N ARG A 294 6.64 -21.85 1.30
CA ARG A 294 7.67 -22.95 1.33
C ARG A 294 9.13 -22.72 1.83
N LEU A 295 9.52 -21.61 2.43
CA LEU A 295 10.88 -21.22 2.78
C LEU A 295 10.92 -20.79 4.26
N GLN A 296 11.94 -21.26 4.98
CA GLN A 296 12.17 -20.88 6.38
C GLN A 296 12.81 -19.49 6.42
N ALA A 297 12.18 -18.55 7.13
CA ALA A 297 12.60 -17.16 7.29
C ALA A 297 13.92 -16.95 8.08
N SER A 298 14.59 -18.02 8.50
CA SER A 298 15.72 -17.96 9.45
C SER A 298 17.04 -17.49 8.84
N ASP A 299 17.20 -17.53 7.52
CA ASP A 299 18.51 -17.30 6.88
C ASP A 299 18.71 -15.86 6.38
N ILE A 300 17.65 -15.05 6.31
CA ILE A 300 17.72 -13.65 5.80
C ILE A 300 18.10 -12.66 6.91
N LEU A 301 17.67 -12.92 8.16
CA LEU A 301 17.88 -12.04 9.31
C LEU A 301 19.27 -12.16 9.95
N SER A 302 20.10 -13.13 9.55
CA SER A 302 21.40 -13.37 10.21
C SER A 302 22.54 -12.44 9.77
N ASN A 303 22.35 -11.59 8.75
CA ASN A 303 23.43 -10.83 8.10
C ASN A 303 23.35 -9.29 8.15
N LYS A 304 22.50 -8.69 8.98
CA LYS A 304 22.59 -7.24 9.29
C LYS A 304 22.53 -6.99 10.79
N THR A 305 23.59 -6.38 11.32
CA THR A 305 23.63 -5.81 12.67
C THR A 305 22.55 -4.73 12.77
N GLU A 306 21.58 -4.93 13.65
CA GLU A 306 20.44 -4.04 13.90
C GLU A 306 20.95 -2.61 14.24
N LEU A 307 20.67 -1.66 13.35
CA LEU A 307 20.56 -0.25 13.74
C LEU A 307 19.18 -0.11 14.37
N GLU A 308 19.11 0.37 15.62
CA GLU A 308 17.87 0.60 16.35
C GLU A 308 16.98 1.60 15.57
N GLU A 309 16.02 1.11 14.78
CA GLU A 309 15.00 1.94 14.13
C GLU A 309 14.00 2.46 15.17
N ASN A 310 13.64 3.74 15.07
CA ASN A 310 12.65 4.34 15.97
C ASN A 310 11.28 3.67 15.78
N PRO A 311 10.57 3.28 16.85
CA PRO A 311 9.27 2.61 16.76
C PRO A 311 8.21 3.37 15.94
N GLU A 312 8.27 4.71 15.91
CA GLU A 312 7.31 5.55 15.18
C GLU A 312 7.52 5.54 13.65
N GLU A 313 8.76 5.40 13.15
CA GLU A 313 9.03 5.27 11.70
C GLU A 313 8.68 3.85 11.18
N THR A 314 8.77 2.84 12.04
CA THR A 314 8.45 1.46 11.68
C THR A 314 6.95 1.23 11.44
N ASP A 315 6.06 2.04 12.03
CA ASP A 315 4.60 1.90 11.84
C ASP A 315 4.15 2.45 10.47
N ASP A 316 4.81 3.51 9.99
CA ASP A 316 4.47 4.15 8.71
C ASP A 316 5.00 3.36 7.49
N ARG A 317 6.09 2.60 7.67
CA ARG A 317 6.69 1.73 6.64
C ARG A 317 6.08 0.32 6.59
N LYS A 318 4.93 0.10 7.22
CA LYS A 318 4.29 -1.23 7.26
C LYS A 318 3.66 -1.64 5.94
N PHE A 319 3.88 -2.89 5.55
CA PHE A 319 3.28 -3.48 4.35
C PHE A 319 1.97 -4.17 4.69
N HIS A 320 0.87 -3.72 4.08
CA HIS A 320 -0.47 -4.22 4.32
C HIS A 320 -1.06 -4.90 3.07
N ALA A 321 -1.80 -5.99 3.28
CA ALA A 321 -2.53 -6.65 2.21
C ALA A 321 -3.75 -5.82 1.76
N LEU A 322 -3.91 -5.66 0.45
CA LEU A 322 -5.13 -5.22 -0.22
C LEU A 322 -6.24 -6.27 -0.08
N PHE A 323 -7.48 -5.83 -0.24
CA PHE A 323 -8.65 -6.71 -0.30
C PHE A 323 -8.57 -7.77 -1.44
N ILE A 324 -7.76 -7.54 -2.48
CA ILE A 324 -7.45 -8.51 -3.57
C ILE A 324 -6.02 -9.03 -3.57
N SER A 325 -5.22 -8.80 -2.51
CA SER A 325 -3.84 -9.28 -2.49
C SER A 325 -3.75 -10.78 -2.71
N SER A 326 -4.55 -11.60 -2.01
CA SER A 326 -4.54 -13.06 -2.18
C SER A 326 -4.82 -13.51 -3.63
N PRO A 327 -5.96 -13.15 -4.26
CA PRO A 327 -6.23 -13.56 -5.64
C PRO A 327 -5.24 -12.97 -6.66
N MET A 328 -4.72 -11.75 -6.42
CA MET A 328 -3.69 -11.17 -7.30
C MET A 328 -2.36 -11.91 -7.17
N ASN A 329 -1.93 -12.21 -5.95
CA ASN A 329 -0.70 -12.95 -5.71
C ASN A 329 -0.79 -14.34 -6.37
N GLN A 330 -1.94 -15.00 -6.30
CA GLN A 330 -2.15 -16.26 -7.01
C GLN A 330 -2.03 -16.09 -8.53
N LEU A 331 -2.67 -15.07 -9.12
CA LEU A 331 -2.58 -14.79 -10.55
C LEU A 331 -1.14 -14.53 -11.01
N LEU A 332 -0.40 -13.71 -10.24
CA LEU A 332 0.98 -13.34 -10.55
C LEU A 332 1.94 -14.53 -10.42
N ASN A 333 1.78 -15.36 -9.38
CA ASN A 333 2.69 -16.48 -9.16
C ASN A 333 2.37 -17.70 -10.03
N ASP A 334 1.08 -18.00 -10.28
CA ASP A 334 0.69 -19.21 -11.02
C ASP A 334 0.66 -19.01 -12.54
N ARG A 335 0.22 -17.81 -13.01
CA ARG A 335 -0.16 -17.62 -14.41
C ARG A 335 0.65 -16.53 -15.14
N PHE A 336 1.01 -15.43 -14.48
CA PHE A 336 1.58 -14.24 -15.17
C PHE A 336 2.75 -14.57 -16.12
N LEU A 337 3.75 -15.35 -15.68
CA LEU A 337 4.89 -15.69 -16.54
C LEU A 337 4.50 -16.55 -17.75
N ASN A 338 3.50 -17.44 -17.60
CA ASN A 338 2.97 -18.22 -18.74
C ASN A 338 2.16 -17.33 -19.68
N LEU A 339 1.34 -16.42 -19.13
CA LEU A 339 0.58 -15.44 -19.91
C LEU A 339 1.53 -14.53 -20.71
N LEU A 340 2.64 -14.11 -20.11
CA LEU A 340 3.67 -13.31 -20.76
C LEU A 340 4.27 -14.04 -21.97
N LYS A 341 4.61 -15.32 -21.83
CA LYS A 341 5.11 -16.15 -22.95
C LYS A 341 4.09 -16.28 -24.08
N ILE A 342 2.85 -16.62 -23.75
CA ILE A 342 1.77 -16.78 -24.75
C ILE A 342 1.53 -15.46 -25.46
N ARG A 343 1.40 -14.35 -24.71
CA ARG A 343 1.21 -13.01 -25.26
C ARG A 343 2.29 -12.65 -26.28
N LYS A 344 3.57 -12.88 -25.94
CA LYS A 344 4.69 -12.53 -26.83
C LYS A 344 4.82 -13.46 -28.04
N ASN A 345 4.61 -14.76 -27.87
CA ASN A 345 4.77 -15.75 -28.94
C ASN A 345 3.62 -15.70 -29.96
N ASP A 346 2.38 -15.50 -29.47
CA ASP A 346 1.18 -15.57 -30.30
C ASP A 346 0.69 -14.17 -30.73
N GLY A 347 1.32 -13.09 -30.25
CA GLY A 347 0.97 -11.71 -30.59
C GLY A 347 -0.42 -11.28 -30.12
N LEU A 348 -0.88 -11.82 -28.99
CA LEU A 348 -2.21 -11.59 -28.44
C LEU A 348 -2.22 -10.45 -27.40
N GLY A 349 -3.40 -9.89 -27.11
CA GLY A 349 -3.63 -9.10 -25.90
C GLY A 349 -3.61 -9.96 -24.62
N TRP A 350 -3.75 -9.35 -23.44
CA TRP A 350 -3.72 -10.03 -22.14
C TRP A 350 -4.97 -10.89 -21.99
N GLU A 351 -6.11 -10.43 -22.50
CA GLU A 351 -7.34 -11.23 -22.52
C GLU A 351 -7.24 -12.42 -23.49
N GLY A 352 -6.67 -12.20 -24.68
CA GLY A 352 -6.39 -13.26 -25.64
C GLY A 352 -5.44 -14.33 -25.08
N ALA A 353 -4.34 -13.90 -24.45
CA ALA A 353 -3.38 -14.79 -23.81
C ALA A 353 -4.00 -15.60 -22.66
N LYS A 354 -4.89 -15.00 -21.86
CA LYS A 354 -5.64 -15.71 -20.80
C LYS A 354 -6.56 -16.77 -21.39
N ARG A 355 -7.31 -16.45 -22.45
CA ARG A 355 -8.19 -17.41 -23.11
C ARG A 355 -7.40 -18.56 -23.73
N ALA A 356 -6.28 -18.28 -24.36
CA ALA A 356 -5.37 -19.30 -24.89
C ALA A 356 -4.81 -20.19 -23.77
N TYR A 357 -4.39 -19.60 -22.65
CA TYR A 357 -3.93 -20.34 -21.47
C TYR A 357 -4.99 -21.30 -20.91
N ASP A 358 -6.23 -20.84 -20.74
CA ASP A 358 -7.34 -21.68 -20.26
C ASP A 358 -7.70 -22.79 -21.28
N MET A 359 -7.59 -22.50 -22.58
CA MET A 359 -7.75 -23.52 -23.63
C MET A 359 -6.63 -24.57 -23.60
N TYR A 360 -5.38 -24.17 -23.34
CA TYR A 360 -4.26 -25.11 -23.19
C TYR A 360 -4.39 -25.97 -21.94
N GLN A 361 -4.92 -25.43 -20.83
CA GLN A 361 -5.19 -26.21 -19.62
C GLN A 361 -6.32 -27.23 -19.80
N SER A 362 -7.35 -26.90 -20.59
CA SER A 362 -8.49 -27.80 -20.84
C SER A 362 -8.22 -28.86 -21.93
N ARG A 363 -7.23 -28.63 -22.81
CA ARG A 363 -6.87 -29.52 -23.94
C ARG A 363 -5.63 -30.40 -23.66
N ALA A 364 -5.59 -31.07 -22.51
CA ALA A 364 -4.57 -32.10 -22.23
C ALA A 364 -4.65 -33.35 -23.15
N THR A 365 -5.58 -33.38 -24.12
CA THR A 365 -5.72 -34.43 -25.13
C THR A 365 -6.27 -33.82 -26.42
N MET A 366 -5.40 -33.62 -27.42
CA MET A 366 -5.62 -33.82 -28.89
C MET A 366 -4.70 -32.90 -29.73
N SER A 367 -4.02 -33.54 -30.68
CA SER A 367 -2.96 -33.05 -31.58
C SER A 367 -3.46 -32.19 -32.75
N SER A 368 -4.30 -31.18 -32.50
CA SER A 368 -4.66 -30.22 -33.55
C SER A 368 -4.51 -28.77 -33.07
N ARG A 369 -3.44 -28.11 -33.54
CA ARG A 369 -3.33 -26.65 -33.55
C ARG A 369 -4.38 -26.11 -34.52
N GLU A 370 -5.62 -25.96 -34.05
CA GLU A 370 -6.56 -25.07 -34.74
C GLU A 370 -6.05 -23.62 -34.65
N PRO A 371 -6.26 -22.79 -35.68
CA PRO A 371 -5.87 -21.39 -35.64
C PRO A 371 -6.59 -20.68 -34.49
N VAL A 372 -5.83 -19.97 -33.66
CA VAL A 372 -6.40 -19.04 -32.67
C VAL A 372 -7.28 -18.05 -33.42
N ASP A 373 -8.53 -17.89 -33.00
CA ASP A 373 -9.45 -16.92 -33.60
C ASP A 373 -8.89 -15.50 -33.39
N TYR A 374 -8.39 -14.91 -34.48
CA TYR A 374 -7.77 -13.58 -34.50
C TYR A 374 -8.76 -12.45 -34.20
N SER A 375 -10.05 -12.74 -33.94
CA SER A 375 -11.08 -11.75 -33.60
C SER A 375 -10.90 -11.08 -32.22
N ILE A 376 -9.94 -11.53 -31.41
CA ILE A 376 -9.66 -11.02 -30.05
C ILE A 376 -8.25 -10.38 -29.98
N THR A 377 -7.86 -9.66 -31.04
CA THR A 377 -6.57 -8.95 -31.10
C THR A 377 -6.57 -7.66 -30.28
N GLU A 378 -7.72 -7.09 -29.97
CA GLU A 378 -7.82 -5.85 -29.20
C GLU A 378 -7.98 -6.17 -27.71
N ASP A 379 -6.93 -5.91 -26.93
CA ASP A 379 -7.11 -5.60 -25.51
C ASP A 379 -8.11 -4.44 -25.40
N ILE A 380 -8.88 -4.42 -24.33
CA ILE A 380 -9.87 -3.40 -24.02
C ILE A 380 -9.36 -1.99 -24.38
N THR A 381 -10.23 -1.18 -24.99
CA THR A 381 -10.00 0.23 -25.35
C THR A 381 -9.06 0.93 -24.36
N LYS A 382 -7.83 1.24 -24.80
CA LYS A 382 -6.83 2.05 -24.04
C LYS A 382 -7.43 3.39 -23.55
N GLU A 383 -8.57 3.79 -24.10
CA GLU A 383 -9.35 5.00 -23.76
C GLU A 383 -9.94 5.00 -22.35
N ASP A 384 -10.19 3.84 -21.73
CA ASP A 384 -10.84 3.75 -20.40
C ASP A 384 -9.84 3.62 -19.23
N LEU A 385 -8.54 3.55 -19.51
CA LEU A 385 -7.49 3.43 -18.51
C LEU A 385 -6.76 4.77 -18.28
N PRO A 386 -6.34 5.06 -17.04
CA PRO A 386 -5.44 6.18 -16.78
C PRO A 386 -4.15 6.07 -17.62
N PRO A 387 -3.52 7.20 -18.00
CA PRO A 387 -2.30 7.20 -18.83
C PRO A 387 -1.19 6.28 -18.31
N ILE A 388 -1.06 6.13 -16.99
CA ILE A 388 -0.05 5.28 -16.36
C ILE A 388 -0.32 3.77 -16.54
N ALA A 389 -1.58 3.37 -16.75
CA ALA A 389 -2.00 1.98 -16.91
C ALA A 389 -2.27 1.60 -18.37
N SER A 390 -2.49 2.58 -19.25
CA SER A 390 -2.70 2.36 -20.69
C SER A 390 -1.40 2.08 -21.46
N ILE A 391 -0.25 2.53 -20.94
CA ILE A 391 1.07 2.24 -21.50
C ILE A 391 1.38 0.74 -21.36
N ASP A 392 1.80 0.12 -22.46
CA ASP A 392 2.24 -1.28 -22.54
C ASP A 392 3.72 -1.36 -22.91
N HIS A 393 4.57 -1.82 -22.00
CA HIS A 393 5.99 -1.97 -22.31
C HIS A 393 6.27 -3.00 -23.42
N LEU A 394 5.36 -3.96 -23.67
CA LEU A 394 5.53 -4.95 -24.75
C LEU A 394 5.14 -4.41 -26.13
N GLU A 395 4.17 -3.50 -26.21
CA GLU A 395 3.67 -2.94 -27.48
C GLU A 395 4.25 -1.57 -27.82
N ASP A 396 4.41 -0.71 -26.81
CA ASP A 396 4.75 0.69 -27.00
C ASP A 396 6.28 0.94 -26.94
N SER A 397 7.09 -0.09 -26.65
CA SER A 397 8.55 -0.01 -26.66
C SER A 397 9.11 -0.25 -28.07
N GLU A 398 9.93 0.69 -28.56
CA GLU A 398 10.68 0.52 -29.82
C GLU A 398 11.88 -0.45 -29.66
N ASP A 399 12.34 -0.68 -28.42
CA ASP A 399 13.45 -1.57 -28.08
C ASP A 399 12.97 -2.99 -27.72
N GLU A 400 13.68 -4.03 -28.17
CA GLU A 400 13.45 -5.45 -27.77
C GLU A 400 13.96 -5.79 -26.36
N ASN A 401 14.54 -4.82 -25.65
CA ASN A 401 15.09 -4.96 -24.30
C ASN A 401 14.03 -4.71 -23.23
N TYR A 402 13.11 -5.65 -23.06
CA TYR A 402 11.99 -5.52 -22.12
C TYR A 402 12.40 -5.69 -20.64
N SER A 403 11.87 -4.83 -19.77
CA SER A 403 12.01 -4.90 -18.31
C SER A 403 10.90 -5.75 -17.70
N LEU A 404 11.26 -6.92 -17.14
CA LEU A 404 10.32 -7.81 -16.45
C LEU A 404 9.62 -7.13 -15.25
N PRO A 405 10.33 -6.41 -14.36
CA PRO A 405 9.70 -5.71 -13.24
C PRO A 405 8.67 -4.67 -13.68
N LEU A 406 8.95 -3.93 -14.76
CA LEU A 406 8.03 -2.95 -15.31
C LEU A 406 6.76 -3.60 -15.88
N ILE A 407 6.90 -4.69 -16.64
CA ILE A 407 5.76 -5.43 -17.21
C ILE A 407 4.91 -6.01 -16.08
N ALA A 408 5.53 -6.56 -15.04
CA ALA A 408 4.81 -7.09 -13.88
C ALA A 408 3.98 -6.00 -13.20
N MET A 409 4.57 -4.82 -12.94
CA MET A 409 3.85 -3.69 -12.35
C MET A 409 2.69 -3.21 -13.23
N GLN A 410 2.92 -3.05 -14.54
CA GLN A 410 1.87 -2.63 -15.48
C GLN A 410 0.73 -3.66 -15.55
N PHE A 411 1.04 -4.95 -15.58
CA PHE A 411 0.04 -6.02 -15.54
C PHE A 411 -0.77 -5.97 -14.24
N SER A 412 -0.11 -5.84 -13.08
CA SER A 412 -0.76 -5.71 -11.78
C SER A 412 -1.69 -4.51 -11.72
N LEU A 413 -1.26 -3.34 -12.21
CA LEU A 413 -2.07 -2.12 -12.20
C LEU A 413 -3.30 -2.21 -13.11
N ARG A 414 -3.14 -2.73 -14.33
CA ARG A 414 -4.25 -2.93 -15.26
C ARG A 414 -5.33 -3.84 -14.65
N TYR A 415 -4.91 -4.90 -13.97
CA TYR A 415 -5.84 -5.78 -13.28
C TYR A 415 -6.45 -5.12 -12.05
N LEU A 416 -5.68 -4.39 -11.24
CA LEU A 416 -6.15 -3.73 -10.02
C LEU A 416 -7.22 -2.67 -10.34
N ILE A 417 -6.96 -1.76 -11.28
CA ILE A 417 -7.86 -0.65 -11.64
C ILE A 417 -9.21 -1.20 -12.15
N ARG A 418 -9.20 -2.35 -12.81
CA ARG A 418 -10.39 -2.98 -13.41
C ARG A 418 -10.77 -4.28 -12.73
N CYS A 419 -10.36 -4.47 -11.48
CA CYS A 419 -10.54 -5.73 -10.76
C CYS A 419 -12.02 -6.12 -10.66
N THR A 420 -12.92 -5.15 -10.73
CA THR A 420 -14.37 -5.30 -10.62
C THR A 420 -15.02 -5.90 -11.87
N GLU A 421 -14.31 -5.92 -13.00
CA GLU A 421 -14.74 -6.57 -14.25
C GLU A 421 -14.31 -8.03 -14.36
N PHE A 422 -13.43 -8.48 -13.46
CA PHE A 422 -12.88 -9.84 -13.50
C PHE A 422 -13.31 -10.64 -12.29
N CYS A 423 -13.60 -11.92 -12.51
CA CYS A 423 -13.80 -12.84 -11.41
C CYS A 423 -12.49 -13.00 -10.61
N LEU A 424 -12.55 -12.87 -9.28
CA LEU A 424 -11.34 -13.02 -8.44
C LEU A 424 -10.76 -14.43 -8.39
N VAL A 425 -11.49 -15.44 -8.87
CA VAL A 425 -11.05 -16.85 -8.81
C VAL A 425 -10.52 -17.33 -10.16
N CYS A 426 -11.29 -17.13 -11.24
CA CYS A 426 -10.85 -17.56 -12.57
C CYS A 426 -10.18 -16.45 -13.38
N HIS A 427 -10.22 -15.19 -12.93
CA HIS A 427 -9.64 -14.03 -13.62
C HIS A 427 -10.20 -13.76 -15.02
N SER A 428 -11.33 -14.40 -15.36
CA SER A 428 -12.09 -14.17 -16.59
C SER A 428 -13.00 -12.96 -16.43
N LYS A 429 -13.21 -12.24 -17.53
CA LYS A 429 -14.11 -11.09 -17.57
C LYS A 429 -15.56 -11.55 -17.29
N THR A 430 -16.27 -10.80 -16.47
CA THR A 430 -17.68 -11.05 -16.18
C THR A 430 -18.56 -10.43 -17.26
N GLU A 431 -19.72 -11.05 -17.55
CA GLU A 431 -20.60 -10.65 -18.67
C GLU A 431 -21.40 -9.36 -18.39
N ASP A 432 -21.27 -8.79 -17.20
CA ASP A 432 -22.15 -7.72 -16.71
C ASP A 432 -21.62 -6.34 -17.14
N SER A 433 -22.43 -5.59 -17.89
CA SER A 433 -22.16 -4.22 -18.35
C SER A 433 -22.26 -3.15 -17.26
N PHE A 434 -22.09 -3.53 -15.99
CA PHE A 434 -22.25 -2.65 -14.83
C PHE A 434 -20.96 -2.58 -14.01
N GLU A 435 -20.48 -1.37 -13.78
CA GLU A 435 -19.27 -1.09 -13.00
C GLU A 435 -19.56 -1.29 -11.50
N ALA A 436 -19.21 -2.47 -10.98
CA ALA A 436 -19.25 -2.72 -9.54
C ALA A 436 -18.13 -1.94 -8.83
N LEU A 437 -18.36 -1.53 -7.58
CA LEU A 437 -17.35 -0.92 -6.70
C LEU A 437 -16.48 -1.97 -6.01
N LYS A 438 -16.94 -3.21 -5.90
CA LYS A 438 -16.15 -4.32 -5.35
C LYS A 438 -16.20 -5.52 -6.32
N PRO A 439 -15.07 -6.20 -6.51
CA PRO A 439 -15.00 -7.37 -7.36
C PRO A 439 -15.74 -8.54 -6.72
N TYR A 440 -16.21 -9.44 -7.57
CA TYR A 440 -17.04 -10.56 -7.17
C TYR A 440 -16.55 -11.86 -7.80
N VAL A 441 -17.12 -12.96 -7.32
CA VAL A 441 -16.87 -14.29 -7.88
C VAL A 441 -17.99 -14.58 -8.87
N CYS A 442 -17.62 -15.04 -10.07
CA CYS A 442 -18.59 -15.35 -11.11
C CYS A 442 -19.51 -16.52 -10.72
N SER A 443 -20.61 -16.68 -11.44
CA SER A 443 -21.62 -17.72 -11.20
C SER A 443 -21.15 -19.14 -11.53
N ASN A 444 -19.92 -19.32 -12.04
CA ASN A 444 -19.36 -20.65 -12.32
C ASN A 444 -19.31 -21.47 -11.01
N PRO A 445 -19.94 -22.65 -10.96
CA PRO A 445 -19.98 -23.49 -9.76
C PRO A 445 -18.60 -23.81 -9.17
N LEU A 446 -17.57 -23.96 -10.01
CA LEU A 446 -16.20 -24.21 -9.55
C LEU A 446 -15.61 -22.99 -8.84
N CYS A 447 -15.79 -21.79 -9.41
CA CYS A 447 -15.33 -20.54 -8.79
C CYS A 447 -16.06 -20.29 -7.47
N LEU A 448 -17.38 -20.50 -7.46
CA LEU A 448 -18.19 -20.34 -6.26
C LEU A 448 -17.77 -21.34 -5.16
N TYR A 449 -17.49 -22.59 -5.51
CA TYR A 449 -16.99 -23.59 -4.58
C TYR A 449 -15.58 -23.23 -4.06
N GLN A 450 -14.65 -22.86 -4.94
CA GLN A 450 -13.30 -22.44 -4.58
C GLN A 450 -13.33 -21.23 -3.63
N TYR A 451 -14.23 -20.29 -3.86
CA TYR A 451 -14.42 -19.17 -2.96
C TYR A 451 -15.01 -19.59 -1.61
N MET A 452 -16.15 -20.27 -1.64
CA MET A 452 -16.92 -20.56 -0.43
C MET A 452 -16.26 -21.63 0.45
N ALA A 453 -15.77 -22.72 -0.14
CA ALA A 453 -15.17 -23.83 0.58
C ALA A 453 -13.67 -23.63 0.85
N LEU A 454 -12.92 -23.15 -0.15
CA LEU A 454 -11.45 -23.07 -0.06
C LEU A 454 -10.94 -21.68 0.37
N GLY A 455 -11.78 -20.65 0.30
CA GLY A 455 -11.42 -19.28 0.70
C GLY A 455 -10.70 -18.49 -0.37
N PHE A 456 -10.77 -18.90 -1.64
CA PHE A 456 -10.19 -18.15 -2.76
C PHE A 456 -11.08 -16.96 -3.14
N GLY A 457 -10.67 -15.72 -2.86
CA GLY A 457 -11.47 -14.53 -3.17
C GLY A 457 -11.20 -13.37 -2.22
N PRO A 458 -12.18 -12.48 -1.99
CA PRO A 458 -12.06 -11.40 -1.01
C PRO A 458 -11.69 -11.94 0.38
N SER A 459 -10.69 -11.32 1.01
CA SER A 459 -10.25 -11.71 2.34
C SER A 459 -11.27 -11.29 3.41
N ILE A 460 -11.69 -12.25 4.23
CA ILE A 460 -12.59 -12.02 5.37
C ILE A 460 -11.81 -11.42 6.52
N GLU A 461 -10.56 -11.84 6.70
CA GLU A 461 -9.62 -11.27 7.64
C GLU A 461 -9.46 -9.77 7.41
N HIS A 462 -9.26 -9.36 6.14
CA HIS A 462 -9.24 -7.95 5.77
C HIS A 462 -10.57 -7.25 6.12
N SER A 463 -11.72 -7.87 5.82
CA SER A 463 -13.05 -7.29 6.10
C SER A 463 -13.32 -7.11 7.59
N VAL A 464 -12.89 -8.05 8.43
CA VAL A 464 -13.01 -7.96 9.90
C VAL A 464 -12.05 -6.90 10.44
N ALA A 465 -10.83 -6.81 9.90
CA ALA A 465 -9.84 -5.83 10.33
C ALA A 465 -10.23 -4.38 9.97
N THR A 466 -10.83 -4.14 8.80
CA THR A 466 -11.13 -2.79 8.31
C THR A 466 -12.56 -2.34 8.61
N GLN A 467 -13.53 -3.25 8.62
CA GLN A 467 -14.96 -2.93 8.80
C GLN A 467 -15.67 -3.88 9.80
N PRO A 468 -15.21 -3.96 11.07
CA PRO A 468 -15.72 -4.92 12.06
C PRO A 468 -17.23 -4.79 12.31
N TYR A 469 -17.77 -3.56 12.33
CA TYR A 469 -19.19 -3.32 12.56
C TYR A 469 -20.09 -3.66 11.37
N VAL A 470 -19.55 -3.64 10.14
CA VAL A 470 -20.28 -4.14 8.97
C VAL A 470 -20.36 -5.66 9.03
N VAL A 471 -19.28 -6.34 9.44
CA VAL A 471 -19.30 -7.79 9.67
C VAL A 471 -20.27 -8.16 10.80
N ASP A 472 -20.25 -7.43 11.92
CA ASP A 472 -21.21 -7.59 13.03
C ASP A 472 -22.66 -7.48 12.54
N LEU A 473 -22.96 -6.43 11.75
CA LEU A 473 -24.29 -6.22 11.16
C LEU A 473 -24.74 -7.44 10.34
N LEU A 474 -23.87 -7.98 9.48
CA LEU A 474 -24.19 -9.12 8.62
C LEU A 474 -24.43 -10.41 9.43
N ILE A 475 -23.60 -10.68 10.44
CA ILE A 475 -23.75 -11.84 11.34
C ILE A 475 -25.01 -11.70 12.18
N SER A 476 -25.25 -10.52 12.75
CA SER A 476 -26.43 -10.24 13.58
C SER A 476 -27.74 -10.46 12.82
N PHE A 477 -27.81 -10.04 11.54
CA PHE A 477 -28.97 -10.34 10.72
C PHE A 477 -29.10 -11.82 10.38
N ALA A 478 -28.01 -12.52 10.05
CA ALA A 478 -28.04 -13.97 9.83
C ALA A 478 -28.51 -14.73 11.08
N TYR A 479 -28.01 -14.35 12.26
CA TYR A 479 -28.45 -14.90 13.54
C TYR A 479 -29.94 -14.68 13.78
N SER A 480 -30.43 -13.44 13.59
CA SER A 480 -31.84 -13.11 13.78
C SER A 480 -32.75 -13.90 12.83
N SER A 481 -32.36 -14.06 11.56
CA SER A 481 -33.11 -14.87 10.58
C SER A 481 -33.12 -16.36 10.91
N ALA A 482 -31.99 -16.93 11.32
CA ALA A 482 -31.91 -18.33 11.73
C ALA A 482 -32.72 -18.59 13.01
N HIS A 483 -32.65 -17.67 13.97
CA HIS A 483 -33.43 -17.72 15.21
C HIS A 483 -34.94 -17.67 14.94
N ALA A 484 -35.38 -16.80 14.02
CA ALA A 484 -36.78 -16.71 13.61
C ALA A 484 -37.22 -17.80 12.62
N ARG A 485 -36.31 -18.68 12.18
CA ARG A 485 -36.54 -19.69 11.13
C ARG A 485 -37.09 -19.07 9.83
N SER A 486 -36.59 -17.89 9.49
CA SER A 486 -37.01 -17.09 8.33
C SER A 486 -35.93 -16.96 7.26
N MET A 487 -34.86 -17.76 7.36
CA MET A 487 -33.77 -17.83 6.38
C MET A 487 -34.30 -18.32 5.03
N ARG A 488 -34.05 -17.54 3.96
CA ARG A 488 -34.50 -17.85 2.59
C ARG A 488 -33.46 -18.61 1.78
N LYS A 489 -32.17 -18.48 2.12
CA LYS A 489 -31.03 -19.11 1.46
C LYS A 489 -30.13 -19.73 2.52
N TYR A 490 -29.49 -20.84 2.16
CA TYR A 490 -28.61 -21.61 3.04
C TYR A 490 -27.22 -21.77 2.39
N PRO A 491 -26.15 -22.01 3.18
CA PRO A 491 -24.80 -22.28 2.69
C PRO A 491 -24.68 -23.70 2.10
N THR A 492 -25.47 -24.01 1.08
CA THR A 492 -25.47 -25.33 0.44
C THR A 492 -24.39 -25.45 -0.64
N GLY A 493 -23.80 -26.64 -0.83
CA GLY A 493 -22.75 -26.87 -1.82
C GLY A 493 -21.36 -26.40 -1.38
N MET A 494 -21.18 -26.09 -0.10
CA MET A 494 -19.92 -25.65 0.50
C MET A 494 -19.12 -26.77 1.14
N GLY A 495 -19.68 -27.99 1.19
CA GLY A 495 -19.03 -29.13 1.84
C GLY A 495 -18.85 -28.96 3.35
N LEU A 496 -19.70 -28.16 4.02
CA LEU A 496 -19.63 -27.97 5.47
C LEU A 496 -19.92 -29.30 6.19
N VAL A 497 -19.00 -29.70 7.06
CA VAL A 497 -19.16 -30.88 7.93
C VAL A 497 -19.56 -30.39 9.32
N VAL A 498 -20.69 -30.86 9.82
CA VAL A 498 -21.34 -30.40 11.06
C VAL A 498 -21.66 -31.58 11.97
N ALA A 499 -21.91 -31.28 13.26
CA ALA A 499 -22.43 -32.26 14.20
C ALA A 499 -23.84 -32.70 13.83
N GLN A 500 -24.18 -33.95 14.15
CA GLN A 500 -25.53 -34.46 14.00
C GLN A 500 -26.48 -33.74 14.99
N PRO A 501 -27.53 -33.04 14.52
CA PRO A 501 -28.42 -32.31 15.40
C PRO A 501 -29.20 -33.27 16.29
N VAL A 502 -29.14 -33.02 17.59
CA VAL A 502 -29.81 -33.86 18.60
C VAL A 502 -31.35 -33.65 18.51
N PRO A 503 -32.17 -34.70 18.35
CA PRO A 503 -33.61 -34.58 18.09
C PRO A 503 -34.46 -33.81 19.11
N ASN A 504 -33.99 -33.63 20.36
CA ASN A 504 -34.73 -32.89 21.40
C ASN A 504 -34.48 -31.36 21.39
N ALA A 505 -33.65 -30.84 20.47
CA ALA A 505 -33.38 -29.40 20.34
C ALA A 505 -34.36 -28.67 19.39
N ILE A 506 -35.33 -29.37 18.80
CA ILE A 506 -36.19 -28.85 17.72
C ILE A 506 -37.67 -29.18 18.03
N VAL A 507 -38.35 -28.34 18.80
CA VAL A 507 -39.82 -28.45 18.93
C VAL A 507 -40.49 -27.78 17.71
N GLN A 508 -41.40 -28.49 17.06
CA GLN A 508 -42.32 -27.96 16.04
C GLN A 508 -43.46 -27.21 16.72
N PHE A 509 -43.67 -25.94 16.36
CA PHE A 509 -44.87 -25.19 16.78
C PHE A 509 -45.94 -25.30 15.70
N THR A 510 -47.12 -25.80 16.08
CA THR A 510 -48.33 -25.78 15.24
C THR A 510 -49.21 -24.61 15.69
N PRO A 511 -49.50 -23.60 14.84
CA PRO A 511 -50.34 -22.48 15.23
C PRO A 511 -51.77 -22.96 15.55
N GLY A 512 -52.23 -22.76 16.79
CA GLY A 512 -53.61 -23.03 17.21
C GLY A 512 -53.82 -24.17 18.22
N ALA A 513 -52.77 -24.87 18.66
CA ALA A 513 -52.89 -25.85 19.74
C ALA A 513 -52.82 -25.16 21.12
N SER A 514 -53.83 -25.34 21.96
CA SER A 514 -53.82 -24.87 23.34
C SER A 514 -52.72 -25.58 24.14
N SER A 515 -52.04 -24.81 25.00
CA SER A 515 -50.97 -25.31 25.89
C SER A 515 -51.53 -26.40 26.82
N THR A 516 -51.35 -27.65 26.44
CA THR A 516 -51.40 -28.76 27.39
C THR A 516 -49.99 -28.94 27.94
N SER A 517 -49.89 -29.00 29.26
CA SER A 517 -48.65 -29.27 29.99
C SER A 517 -47.90 -30.47 29.39
N PRO A 518 -46.56 -30.45 29.35
CA PRO A 518 -45.79 -31.57 28.80
C PRO A 518 -46.10 -32.86 29.57
N PRO A 519 -46.11 -34.04 28.91
CA PRO A 519 -46.23 -35.31 29.61
C PRO A 519 -45.09 -35.44 30.61
N ARG A 520 -45.41 -35.81 31.86
CA ARG A 520 -44.46 -35.89 32.99
C ARG A 520 -43.57 -37.12 32.99
N ASP A 521 -43.66 -37.99 32.00
CA ASP A 521 -42.84 -39.19 31.91
C ASP A 521 -42.04 -39.20 30.58
N PRO A 522 -40.71 -39.37 30.60
CA PRO A 522 -39.95 -39.59 29.38
C PRO A 522 -40.44 -40.90 28.73
N PRO A 523 -40.60 -40.97 27.40
CA PRO A 523 -40.86 -42.24 26.74
C PRO A 523 -39.71 -43.19 27.06
N ASN A 524 -40.01 -44.24 27.82
CA ASN A 524 -39.10 -45.36 28.08
C ASN A 524 -38.73 -46.00 26.75
N GLY A 525 -37.56 -45.62 26.22
CA GLY A 525 -37.03 -46.10 24.96
C GLY A 525 -36.36 -45.01 24.12
N GLU A 526 -35.38 -44.27 24.67
CA GLU A 526 -34.42 -43.57 23.80
C GLU A 526 -33.55 -44.65 23.12
N SER A 527 -34.00 -45.13 21.97
CA SER A 527 -33.20 -45.93 21.04
C SER A 527 -31.84 -45.25 20.85
N LYS A 528 -30.74 -46.00 20.98
CA LYS A 528 -29.38 -45.54 20.63
C LYS A 528 -29.44 -44.92 19.23
N ILE A 529 -29.42 -43.59 19.13
CA ILE A 529 -29.35 -42.91 17.84
C ILE A 529 -27.91 -43.09 17.36
N PRO A 530 -27.66 -43.74 16.21
CA PRO A 530 -26.30 -43.92 15.72
C PRO A 530 -25.60 -42.57 15.59
N GLY A 531 -24.41 -42.43 16.22
CA GLY A 531 -23.61 -41.21 16.17
C GLY A 531 -23.80 -40.21 17.33
N ILE A 532 -24.75 -40.44 18.24
CA ILE A 532 -24.97 -39.61 19.44
C ILE A 532 -24.69 -40.44 20.69
N HIS A 533 -23.71 -40.03 21.48
CA HIS A 533 -23.30 -40.70 22.71
C HIS A 533 -23.83 -39.96 23.94
N VAL A 534 -24.28 -40.68 24.97
CA VAL A 534 -24.67 -40.09 26.26
C VAL A 534 -23.50 -40.28 27.21
N VAL A 535 -22.88 -39.19 27.66
CA VAL A 535 -21.58 -39.21 28.35
C VAL A 535 -21.59 -38.36 29.62
N ASP A 536 -20.67 -38.64 30.53
CA ASP A 536 -20.45 -37.79 31.71
C ASP A 536 -19.35 -36.75 31.38
N PHE A 537 -19.65 -35.46 31.53
CA PHE A 537 -18.74 -34.35 31.27
C PHE A 537 -18.35 -33.65 32.59
N PHE A 538 -17.05 -33.46 32.78
CA PHE A 538 -16.43 -32.76 33.90
C PHE A 538 -15.98 -31.38 33.43
N LEU A 539 -16.73 -30.34 33.79
CA LEU A 539 -16.57 -28.99 33.24
C LEU A 539 -15.22 -28.36 33.61
N ALA A 540 -14.78 -28.42 34.87
CA ALA A 540 -13.52 -27.80 35.30
C ALA A 540 -12.29 -28.48 34.69
N LYS A 541 -12.37 -29.77 34.38
CA LYS A 541 -11.31 -30.53 33.72
C LYS A 541 -11.40 -30.53 32.19
N LYS A 542 -12.51 -30.02 31.64
CA LYS A 542 -12.89 -30.18 30.22
C LYS A 542 -12.70 -31.62 29.74
N GLU A 543 -13.14 -32.57 30.56
CA GLU A 543 -12.94 -34.01 30.37
C GLU A 543 -14.29 -34.70 30.17
N VAL A 544 -14.39 -35.55 29.15
CA VAL A 544 -15.53 -36.42 28.90
C VAL A 544 -15.15 -37.86 29.24
N VAL A 545 -16.02 -38.54 29.97
CA VAL A 545 -15.91 -39.98 30.25
C VAL A 545 -17.05 -40.68 29.53
N LEU A 546 -16.69 -41.53 28.56
CA LEU A 546 -17.61 -42.36 27.78
C LEU A 546 -17.89 -43.69 28.46
N ASP A 547 -19.00 -44.33 28.11
CA ASP A 547 -19.30 -45.69 28.54
C ASP A 547 -18.30 -46.68 27.92
N ALA A 548 -17.79 -47.63 28.72
CA ALA A 548 -16.74 -48.57 28.31
C ALA A 548 -17.11 -49.48 27.10
N GLU A 549 -18.41 -49.58 26.78
CA GLU A 549 -18.94 -50.40 25.69
C GLU A 549 -19.33 -49.58 24.44
N ASP A 550 -19.15 -48.25 24.46
CA ASP A 550 -19.57 -47.35 23.38
C ASP A 550 -18.44 -46.36 23.01
N PRO A 551 -17.41 -46.82 22.27
CA PRO A 551 -16.32 -45.95 21.84
C PRO A 551 -16.81 -44.93 20.80
N CYS A 552 -16.48 -43.66 21.02
CA CYS A 552 -16.70 -42.62 20.03
C CYS A 552 -15.58 -42.65 18.98
N ASP A 553 -15.95 -42.69 17.70
CA ASP A 553 -15.01 -42.67 16.58
C ASP A 553 -14.55 -41.22 16.32
N VAL A 554 -13.54 -40.75 17.04
CA VAL A 554 -12.95 -39.42 16.90
C VAL A 554 -11.43 -39.49 17.00
N VAL A 555 -10.73 -38.62 16.26
CA VAL A 555 -9.27 -38.47 16.34
C VAL A 555 -8.88 -37.15 16.98
N VAL A 556 -7.62 -37.06 17.44
CA VAL A 556 -7.07 -35.81 17.97
C VAL A 556 -7.15 -34.71 16.90
N GLY A 557 -7.75 -33.58 17.26
CA GLY A 557 -7.99 -32.46 16.36
C GLY A 557 -9.42 -32.37 15.80
N ASP A 558 -10.24 -33.42 15.94
CA ASP A 558 -11.65 -33.40 15.54
C ASP A 558 -12.49 -32.45 16.40
N TRP A 559 -13.64 -32.04 15.86
CA TRP A 559 -14.61 -31.23 16.57
C TRP A 559 -15.80 -32.07 17.04
N VAL A 560 -16.25 -31.79 18.27
CA VAL A 560 -17.42 -32.42 18.89
C VAL A 560 -18.37 -31.36 19.43
N GLU A 561 -19.65 -31.68 19.38
CA GLU A 561 -20.74 -30.91 19.95
C GLU A 561 -21.22 -31.57 21.24
N ILE A 562 -21.27 -30.79 22.32
CA ILE A 562 -21.84 -31.20 23.61
C ILE A 562 -23.17 -30.48 23.80
N THR A 563 -24.23 -31.26 24.03
CA THR A 563 -25.58 -30.77 24.33
C THR A 563 -26.00 -31.18 25.74
N SER A 564 -26.34 -30.22 26.61
CA SER A 564 -26.85 -30.50 27.97
C SER A 564 -28.29 -31.03 27.97
N ARG A 565 -28.66 -31.83 29.00
CA ARG A 565 -29.94 -32.57 29.11
C ARG A 565 -31.20 -31.71 29.25
N ASP A 566 -31.10 -30.46 29.72
CA ASP A 566 -32.24 -29.53 29.83
C ASP A 566 -32.63 -28.89 28.47
N ALA A 567 -32.52 -29.64 27.38
CA ALA A 567 -32.88 -29.19 26.03
C ALA A 567 -34.39 -28.95 25.83
N THR A 568 -35.22 -29.17 26.85
CA THR A 568 -36.68 -29.13 26.77
C THR A 568 -37.28 -27.72 26.76
N GLN A 569 -36.49 -26.66 26.94
CA GLN A 569 -37.00 -25.28 26.95
C GLN A 569 -36.42 -24.37 25.86
N ASP A 570 -35.19 -24.60 25.36
CA ASP A 570 -34.52 -23.66 24.43
C ASP A 570 -33.70 -24.36 23.32
N PRO A 571 -34.06 -24.20 22.02
CA PRO A 571 -33.23 -24.62 20.89
C PRO A 571 -31.84 -23.95 20.93
N GLY A 572 -30.79 -24.75 21.07
CA GLY A 572 -29.39 -24.33 20.86
C GLY A 572 -28.71 -23.54 21.98
N ARG A 573 -29.35 -23.30 23.15
CA ARG A 573 -28.72 -22.57 24.27
C ARG A 573 -27.72 -23.42 25.04
N ASN A 574 -27.95 -24.73 25.00
CA ASN A 574 -27.20 -25.74 25.73
C ASN A 574 -26.19 -26.49 24.85
N VAL A 575 -25.79 -25.89 23.73
CA VAL A 575 -24.99 -26.52 22.68
C VAL A 575 -23.63 -25.83 22.60
N PHE A 576 -22.58 -26.60 22.84
CA PHE A 576 -21.20 -26.10 22.94
C PHE A 576 -20.27 -26.89 22.02
N HIS A 577 -19.40 -26.19 21.31
CA HIS A 577 -18.41 -26.80 20.40
C HIS A 577 -17.05 -26.88 21.06
N PHE A 578 -16.41 -28.04 20.95
CA PHE A 578 -15.09 -28.30 21.51
C PHE A 578 -14.20 -29.02 20.49
N ARG A 579 -12.89 -28.79 20.60
CA ARG A 579 -11.89 -29.56 19.88
C ARG A 579 -11.31 -30.67 20.73
N VAL A 580 -11.13 -31.85 20.16
CA VAL A 580 -10.53 -33.00 20.83
C VAL A 580 -9.02 -32.80 20.98
N ALA A 581 -8.55 -32.70 22.21
CA ALA A 581 -7.14 -32.51 22.56
C ALA A 581 -6.38 -33.83 22.66
N SER A 582 -7.01 -34.81 23.30
CA SER A 582 -6.54 -36.18 23.39
C SER A 582 -7.71 -37.11 23.64
N TYR A 583 -7.59 -38.35 23.18
CA TYR A 583 -8.60 -39.37 23.38
C TYR A 583 -7.92 -40.71 23.69
N THR A 584 -8.26 -41.28 24.84
CA THR A 584 -7.85 -42.62 25.26
C THR A 584 -9.03 -43.23 25.99
N HIS A 585 -9.78 -44.06 25.29
CA HIS A 585 -11.04 -44.62 25.77
C HIS A 585 -10.87 -45.22 27.19
N PRO A 586 -11.75 -44.89 28.16
CA PRO A 586 -12.99 -44.10 28.04
C PRO A 586 -12.84 -42.58 28.20
N HIS A 587 -11.63 -42.05 28.36
CA HIS A 587 -11.37 -40.64 28.69
C HIS A 587 -11.06 -39.81 27.44
N MET A 588 -11.71 -38.65 27.30
CA MET A 588 -11.48 -37.68 26.23
C MET A 588 -11.29 -36.28 26.80
N HIS A 589 -10.19 -35.61 26.44
CA HIS A 589 -9.92 -34.23 26.85
C HIS A 589 -10.28 -33.25 25.74
N LEU A 590 -10.90 -32.14 26.12
CA LEU A 590 -11.45 -31.15 25.22
C LEU A 590 -10.83 -29.77 25.42
N ILE A 591 -10.67 -29.04 24.33
CA ILE A 591 -10.21 -27.64 24.30
C ILE A 591 -11.33 -26.75 23.77
N ASN A 592 -11.58 -25.68 24.52
CA ASN A 592 -12.26 -24.49 24.04
C ASN A 592 -11.81 -23.33 24.95
N PRO A 593 -10.93 -22.42 24.47
CA PRO A 593 -10.40 -21.33 25.29
C PRO A 593 -11.45 -20.29 25.68
N GLY A 594 -12.58 -20.19 24.97
CA GLY A 594 -13.62 -19.17 25.19
C GLY A 594 -14.72 -19.55 26.21
N LEU A 595 -14.57 -20.68 26.89
CA LEU A 595 -15.45 -21.12 27.99
C LEU A 595 -14.73 -20.89 29.33
N GLU A 596 -15.14 -19.83 30.05
CA GLU A 596 -14.65 -19.49 31.39
C GLU A 596 -15.64 -19.88 32.50
N TYR A 597 -15.11 -20.11 33.71
CA TYR A 597 -15.88 -20.43 34.92
C TYR A 597 -16.45 -19.16 35.54
N ASP A 598 -17.71 -19.20 35.97
CA ASP A 598 -18.46 -18.07 36.54
C ASP A 598 -17.66 -17.29 37.61
N ASN A 599 -17.29 -16.04 37.30
CA ASN A 599 -17.07 -14.96 38.26
C ASN A 599 -16.93 -13.61 37.51
N SER A 600 -18.04 -12.86 37.43
CA SER A 600 -18.16 -11.45 37.03
C SER A 600 -18.12 -11.08 35.53
N SER A 601 -19.29 -10.64 35.03
CA SER A 601 -19.54 -9.61 33.99
C SER A 601 -18.56 -9.45 32.81
N SER A 602 -18.29 -10.51 32.05
CA SER A 602 -17.72 -10.43 30.70
C SER A 602 -18.46 -11.38 29.75
N GLY A 603 -18.57 -11.03 28.46
CA GLY A 603 -19.50 -11.62 27.47
C GLY A 603 -19.17 -13.04 26.96
N GLY A 604 -18.72 -13.94 27.83
CA GLY A 604 -18.41 -15.34 27.50
C GLY A 604 -19.64 -16.22 27.18
N ILE A 605 -19.39 -17.39 26.60
CA ILE A 605 -20.41 -18.43 26.42
C ILE A 605 -20.55 -19.17 27.76
N PHE A 606 -21.75 -19.22 28.35
CA PHE A 606 -21.96 -19.80 29.68
C PHE A 606 -22.66 -21.16 29.62
N MET A 607 -22.09 -22.17 30.28
CA MET A 607 -22.80 -23.42 30.57
C MET A 607 -23.67 -23.25 31.83
N PRO A 608 -25.00 -23.47 31.78
CA PRO A 608 -25.84 -23.33 32.96
C PRO A 608 -25.51 -24.39 34.03
N GLN A 609 -25.45 -23.98 35.31
CA GLN A 609 -25.44 -24.90 36.44
C GLN A 609 -26.82 -25.57 36.57
N VAL A 610 -26.86 -26.90 36.53
CA VAL A 610 -28.09 -27.67 36.74
C VAL A 610 -28.53 -27.54 38.20
N MET A 611 -29.69 -26.94 38.46
CA MET A 611 -30.35 -27.04 39.77
C MET A 611 -30.86 -28.47 39.95
N GLN A 612 -30.29 -29.19 40.91
CA GLN A 612 -30.71 -30.55 41.25
C GLN A 612 -32.13 -30.51 41.85
N GLU A 613 -33.05 -31.31 41.29
CA GLU A 613 -34.33 -31.60 41.94
C GLU A 613 -34.07 -32.18 43.34
N ASN A 614 -34.54 -31.48 44.38
CA ASN A 614 -34.61 -32.02 45.72
C ASN A 614 -35.58 -33.19 45.75
N ASN A 615 -35.07 -34.42 45.60
CA ASN A 615 -35.84 -35.61 45.92
C ASN A 615 -36.11 -35.68 47.42
N LEU A 616 -37.40 -35.58 47.77
CA LEU A 616 -37.93 -35.94 49.07
C LEU A 616 -37.74 -37.45 49.33
N GLY A 617 -37.07 -37.79 50.44
CA GLY A 617 -37.29 -39.06 51.16
C GLY A 617 -36.10 -40.01 51.22
N GLY A 618 -35.35 -40.00 52.32
CA GLY A 618 -34.41 -41.07 52.70
C GLY A 618 -33.53 -40.70 53.90
N ALA A 619 -33.67 -41.42 55.01
CA ALA A 619 -33.06 -41.16 56.33
C ALA A 619 -31.51 -41.23 56.34
N PRO A 620 -30.82 -40.60 57.33
CA PRO A 620 -29.37 -40.50 57.34
C PRO A 620 -28.73 -41.74 57.97
N SER A 621 -27.81 -42.38 57.26
CA SER A 621 -26.88 -43.37 57.81
C SER A 621 -25.43 -42.91 57.62
N ARG A 622 -24.63 -43.12 58.67
CA ARG A 622 -23.29 -42.58 58.91
C ARG A 622 -22.18 -43.34 58.15
N GLN A 623 -21.20 -42.55 57.72
CA GLN A 623 -19.75 -42.82 57.59
C GLN A 623 -19.24 -43.77 56.49
N SER A 624 -18.60 -43.17 55.48
CA SER A 624 -17.25 -43.58 55.01
C SER A 624 -16.59 -42.40 54.29
N ALA A 625 -15.28 -42.25 54.50
CA ALA A 625 -14.45 -41.11 54.15
C ALA A 625 -14.10 -41.03 52.65
N THR A 626 -13.67 -39.82 52.25
CA THR A 626 -13.05 -39.44 50.97
C THR A 626 -13.89 -39.61 49.70
N ALA A 627 -14.82 -38.68 49.47
CA ALA A 627 -15.27 -38.31 48.14
C ALA A 627 -15.55 -36.80 48.11
N THR A 628 -14.67 -36.03 47.48
CA THR A 628 -14.94 -34.64 47.09
C THR A 628 -16.18 -34.63 46.19
N SER A 629 -17.28 -34.10 46.72
CA SER A 629 -18.62 -34.14 46.15
C SER A 629 -18.75 -33.34 44.85
N SER A 630 -18.82 -34.05 43.71
CA SER A 630 -19.97 -34.12 42.79
C SER A 630 -20.69 -32.85 42.32
N LYS A 631 -20.06 -31.66 42.30
CA LYS A 631 -20.67 -30.44 41.73
C LYS A 631 -20.31 -30.15 40.26
N ASP A 632 -19.37 -30.90 39.69
CA ASP A 632 -18.76 -30.57 38.39
C ASP A 632 -19.05 -31.61 37.28
N ARG A 633 -19.78 -32.68 37.62
CA ARG A 633 -20.13 -33.77 36.69
C ARG A 633 -21.55 -33.57 36.16
N ILE A 634 -21.69 -33.42 34.85
CA ILE A 634 -22.96 -33.23 34.16
C ILE A 634 -23.11 -34.31 33.10
N ARG A 635 -24.30 -34.94 33.02
CA ARG A 635 -24.58 -35.91 31.96
C ARG A 635 -25.08 -35.19 30.71
N VAL A 636 -24.40 -35.37 29.59
CA VAL A 636 -24.61 -34.63 28.34
C VAL A 636 -24.72 -35.58 27.14
N LYS A 637 -25.22 -35.06 26.01
CA LYS A 637 -25.20 -35.74 24.72
C LYS A 637 -24.02 -35.23 23.91
N LEU A 638 -23.26 -36.11 23.30
CA LEU A 638 -22.07 -35.82 22.50
C LEU A 638 -22.26 -36.28 21.06
N ALA A 639 -21.97 -35.41 20.10
CA ALA A 639 -22.03 -35.71 18.67
C ALA A 639 -20.76 -35.21 17.96
N ALA A 640 -20.15 -36.05 17.12
CA ALA A 640 -18.98 -35.67 16.32
C ALA A 640 -19.37 -34.93 15.04
N PHE A 641 -18.50 -34.02 14.57
CA PHE A 641 -18.70 -33.31 13.29
C PHE A 641 -18.40 -34.24 12.11
N LYS A 642 -19.39 -35.03 11.69
CA LYS A 642 -19.23 -36.02 10.59
C LYS A 642 -20.26 -35.92 9.48
N MET A 643 -21.31 -35.14 9.68
CA MET A 643 -22.45 -35.12 8.79
C MET A 643 -22.37 -33.91 7.86
N LYS A 644 -22.72 -34.07 6.58
CA LYS A 644 -22.72 -32.95 5.64
C LYS A 644 -23.92 -32.04 5.92
N PHE A 645 -23.70 -30.74 5.93
CA PHE A 645 -24.75 -29.74 6.11
C PHE A 645 -25.83 -29.82 5.02
N ASP A 646 -25.45 -30.21 3.80
CA ASP A 646 -26.37 -30.30 2.66
C ASP A 646 -27.48 -31.34 2.88
N ASP A 647 -27.15 -32.43 3.58
CA ASP A 647 -28.04 -33.57 3.85
C ASP A 647 -29.09 -33.25 4.94
N LEU A 648 -28.99 -32.07 5.58
CA LEU A 648 -29.92 -31.64 6.62
C LEU A 648 -31.26 -31.13 6.08
N THR A 649 -32.32 -31.38 6.85
CA THR A 649 -33.62 -30.72 6.64
C THR A 649 -33.53 -29.22 6.92
N VAL A 650 -34.43 -28.41 6.35
CA VAL A 650 -34.44 -26.94 6.53
C VAL A 650 -34.44 -26.53 8.01
N ILE A 651 -35.24 -27.23 8.83
CA ILE A 651 -35.34 -26.94 10.27
C ILE A 651 -34.03 -27.28 11.00
N GLN A 652 -33.38 -28.39 10.63
CA GLN A 652 -32.07 -28.77 11.15
C GLN A 652 -30.98 -27.80 10.70
N LYS A 653 -31.06 -27.27 9.47
CA LYS A 653 -30.14 -26.26 8.95
C LYS A 653 -30.18 -24.98 9.78
N ASP A 654 -31.38 -24.45 10.07
CA ASP A 654 -31.54 -23.27 10.94
C ASP A 654 -30.95 -23.50 12.35
N ALA A 655 -31.25 -24.65 12.96
CA ALA A 655 -30.73 -24.98 14.29
C ALA A 655 -29.20 -25.12 14.30
N THR A 656 -28.62 -25.72 13.26
CA THR A 656 -27.18 -25.90 13.11
C THR A 656 -26.47 -24.55 12.90
N ILE A 657 -27.03 -23.68 12.05
CA ILE A 657 -26.52 -22.31 11.85
C ILE A 657 -26.54 -21.54 13.16
N LEU A 658 -27.63 -21.62 13.91
CA LEU A 658 -27.75 -20.97 15.22
C LEU A 658 -26.70 -21.48 16.22
N SER A 659 -26.47 -22.79 16.26
CA SER A 659 -25.43 -23.43 17.10
C SER A 659 -24.03 -22.94 16.74
N LEU A 660 -23.70 -22.92 15.44
CA LEU A 660 -22.40 -22.43 14.93
C LEU A 660 -22.17 -20.95 15.27
N LEU A 661 -23.17 -20.09 15.07
CA LEU A 661 -23.06 -18.65 15.36
C LEU A 661 -22.89 -18.38 16.85
N ARG A 662 -23.59 -19.10 17.74
CA ARG A 662 -23.43 -18.94 19.19
C ARG A 662 -22.05 -19.32 19.70
N ASN A 663 -21.43 -20.32 19.08
CA ASN A 663 -20.10 -20.80 19.45
C ASN A 663 -18.94 -20.03 18.80
N MET A 664 -19.25 -19.21 17.79
CA MET A 664 -18.30 -18.34 17.09
C MET A 664 -17.69 -17.30 18.06
N PRO A 665 -16.39 -16.97 17.93
CA PRO A 665 -15.77 -15.91 18.71
C PRO A 665 -16.45 -14.54 18.49
N SER A 666 -16.33 -13.63 19.44
CA SER A 666 -16.88 -12.28 19.29
C SER A 666 -16.10 -11.48 18.24
N ILE A 667 -16.70 -10.39 17.71
CA ILE A 667 -16.00 -9.50 16.77
C ILE A 667 -14.72 -8.95 17.38
N ASN A 668 -14.74 -8.61 18.67
CA ASN A 668 -13.55 -8.10 19.36
C ASN A 668 -12.46 -9.18 19.48
N ASP A 669 -12.83 -10.43 19.77
CA ASP A 669 -11.86 -11.53 19.81
C ASP A 669 -11.26 -11.79 18.43
N MET A 670 -12.06 -11.71 17.37
CA MET A 670 -11.57 -11.85 15.99
C MET A 670 -10.59 -10.73 15.65
N THR A 671 -10.92 -9.48 15.95
CA THR A 671 -10.04 -8.33 15.71
C THR A 671 -8.75 -8.45 16.53
N ALA A 672 -8.84 -8.81 17.81
CA ALA A 672 -7.69 -9.01 18.69
C ALA A 672 -6.79 -10.15 18.20
N TYR A 673 -7.37 -11.27 17.74
CA TYR A 673 -6.62 -12.38 17.15
C TYR A 673 -5.86 -11.93 15.89
N LEU A 674 -6.51 -11.18 14.99
CA LEU A 674 -5.84 -10.65 13.80
C LEU A 674 -4.71 -9.68 14.18
N GLN A 675 -4.92 -8.80 15.15
CA GLN A 675 -3.89 -7.88 15.64
C GLN A 675 -2.70 -8.61 16.27
N ALA A 676 -2.95 -9.64 17.09
CA ALA A 676 -1.89 -10.44 17.71
C ALA A 676 -1.10 -11.25 16.67
N THR A 677 -1.80 -11.83 15.68
CA THR A 677 -1.17 -12.68 14.66
C THR A 677 -0.35 -11.88 13.66
N LYS A 678 -0.72 -10.62 13.39
CA LYS A 678 0.03 -9.70 12.51
C LYS A 678 1.51 -9.57 12.89
N ALA A 679 1.86 -9.68 14.17
CA ALA A 679 3.25 -9.61 14.63
C ALA A 679 4.10 -10.84 14.26
N SER A 680 3.47 -11.94 13.83
CA SER A 680 4.12 -13.24 13.58
C SER A 680 4.01 -13.74 12.14
N GLY A 681 3.24 -13.05 11.27
CA GLY A 681 3.02 -13.43 9.87
C GLY A 681 1.65 -12.99 9.33
N GLU A 682 1.25 -13.52 8.16
CA GLU A 682 -0.05 -13.20 7.56
C GLU A 682 -1.19 -13.75 8.43
N PRO A 683 -2.08 -12.88 8.94
CA PRO A 683 -3.12 -13.30 9.87
C PRO A 683 -4.17 -14.13 9.14
N SER A 684 -4.37 -15.38 9.58
CA SER A 684 -5.39 -16.28 9.01
C SER A 684 -6.24 -16.92 10.08
N PHE A 685 -7.56 -16.86 9.86
CA PHE A 685 -8.54 -17.53 10.70
C PHE A 685 -8.49 -19.05 10.59
N ARG A 686 -7.91 -19.60 9.51
CA ARG A 686 -7.72 -21.04 9.35
C ARG A 686 -6.77 -21.62 10.39
N ASN A 687 -5.83 -20.81 10.88
CA ASN A 687 -4.86 -21.22 11.89
C ASN A 687 -5.45 -21.18 13.32
N TRP A 688 -6.60 -20.52 13.52
CA TRP A 688 -7.29 -20.40 14.81
C TRP A 688 -8.09 -21.64 15.19
N THR A 689 -7.41 -22.78 15.13
CA THR A 689 -8.00 -24.13 15.16
C THR A 689 -8.52 -24.56 16.53
N ASP A 690 -8.18 -23.86 17.61
CA ASP A 690 -8.59 -24.13 18.99
C ASP A 690 -9.88 -23.40 19.39
N ARG A 691 -10.22 -22.29 18.73
CA ARG A 691 -11.42 -21.49 19.04
C ARG A 691 -12.48 -21.48 17.93
N MET A 692 -12.08 -21.57 16.67
CA MET A 692 -13.01 -21.49 15.54
C MET A 692 -13.01 -22.77 14.71
N CYS A 693 -14.16 -23.44 14.65
CA CYS A 693 -14.29 -24.67 13.86
C CYS A 693 -14.40 -24.37 12.35
N PRO A 694 -13.96 -25.29 11.47
CA PRO A 694 -14.02 -25.10 10.02
C PRO A 694 -15.43 -24.80 9.49
N ALA A 695 -16.47 -25.40 10.09
CA ALA A 695 -17.86 -25.14 9.72
C ALA A 695 -18.31 -23.71 10.07
N ALA A 696 -17.88 -23.18 11.23
CA ALA A 696 -18.17 -21.81 11.63
C ALA A 696 -17.43 -20.81 10.73
N LEU A 697 -16.16 -21.09 10.39
CA LEU A 697 -15.41 -20.28 9.43
C LEU A 697 -16.07 -20.29 8.05
N GLY A 698 -16.50 -21.45 7.55
CA GLY A 698 -17.25 -21.56 6.30
C GLY A 698 -18.58 -20.81 6.33
N LEU A 699 -19.29 -20.84 7.45
CA LEU A 699 -20.53 -20.08 7.64
C LEU A 699 -20.28 -18.56 7.66
N LEU A 700 -19.26 -18.09 8.39
CA LEU A 700 -18.85 -16.68 8.40
C LEU A 700 -18.51 -16.22 6.98
N ARG A 701 -17.73 -17.05 6.28
CA ARG A 701 -17.31 -16.84 4.89
C ARG A 701 -18.52 -16.70 3.97
N TRP A 702 -19.53 -17.57 4.10
CA TRP A 702 -20.79 -17.43 3.38
C TRP A 702 -21.59 -16.17 3.74
N ILE A 703 -21.67 -15.79 5.01
CA ILE A 703 -22.44 -14.62 5.46
C ILE A 703 -21.90 -13.35 4.82
N VAL A 704 -20.57 -13.17 4.84
CA VAL A 704 -19.88 -12.01 4.24
C VAL A 704 -19.93 -12.08 2.71
N ALA A 705 -19.54 -13.22 2.14
CA ALA A 705 -19.46 -13.44 0.70
C ALA A 705 -20.79 -13.29 -0.06
N SER A 706 -21.88 -13.72 0.57
CA SER A 706 -23.22 -13.67 -0.04
C SER A 706 -23.81 -12.27 -0.10
N ASN A 707 -23.20 -11.28 0.57
CA ASN A 707 -23.60 -9.89 0.47
C ASN A 707 -22.79 -9.19 -0.63
N LEU A 708 -23.43 -8.94 -1.78
CA LEU A 708 -22.81 -8.22 -2.90
C LEU A 708 -22.97 -6.69 -2.81
N SER A 709 -23.52 -6.17 -1.71
CA SER A 709 -23.67 -4.71 -1.54
C SER A 709 -22.42 -4.14 -0.86
N CYS A 710 -21.99 -2.95 -1.28
CA CYS A 710 -20.93 -2.22 -0.61
C CYS A 710 -21.53 -1.35 0.50
N ILE A 711 -21.52 -1.87 1.73
CA ILE A 711 -22.03 -1.20 2.92
C ILE A 711 -20.86 -0.57 3.68
N VAL A 712 -21.02 0.69 4.11
CA VAL A 712 -20.04 1.42 4.91
C VAL A 712 -20.70 2.02 6.16
N GLN A 713 -20.00 2.00 7.29
CA GLN A 713 -20.44 2.67 8.52
C GLN A 713 -20.15 4.18 8.41
N VAL A 714 -21.16 5.01 8.66
CA VAL A 714 -21.03 6.49 8.57
C VAL A 714 -21.30 7.20 9.90
N ASP A 715 -21.69 6.47 10.95
CA ASP A 715 -21.90 6.99 12.30
C ASP A 715 -21.20 6.13 13.34
N ARG A 716 -20.70 6.74 14.43
CA ARG A 716 -19.98 6.02 15.49
C ARG A 716 -20.97 5.27 16.39
N TYR A 717 -20.60 4.05 16.80
CA TYR A 717 -21.31 3.32 17.84
C TYR A 717 -20.95 3.92 19.22
N PRO A 718 -21.92 4.16 20.13
CA PRO A 718 -21.63 4.66 21.48
C PRO A 718 -20.69 3.71 22.24
N GLY A 719 -19.51 4.18 22.63
CA GLY A 719 -18.48 3.35 23.31
C GLY A 719 -17.48 2.67 22.37
N GLN A 720 -17.55 2.91 21.06
CA GLN A 720 -16.53 2.49 20.09
C GLN A 720 -15.17 3.15 20.41
N PRO A 721 -14.07 2.39 20.56
CA PRO A 721 -12.73 2.94 20.76
C PRO A 721 -12.37 3.93 19.64
N GLU A 722 -11.70 5.04 19.95
CA GLU A 722 -11.29 6.03 18.92
C GLU A 722 -10.40 5.42 17.82
N VAL A 723 -9.61 4.41 18.18
CA VAL A 723 -8.75 3.63 17.27
C VAL A 723 -9.57 2.83 16.24
N ASP A 724 -10.76 2.35 16.63
CA ASP A 724 -11.71 1.68 15.73
C ASP A 724 -12.67 2.68 15.05
N ALA A 725 -12.72 3.93 15.52
CA ALA A 725 -13.72 4.92 15.18
C ALA A 725 -13.25 5.84 14.07
N LEU A 726 -13.35 5.39 12.82
CA LEU A 726 -13.22 6.25 11.62
C LEU A 726 -11.88 7.00 11.54
N SER A 727 -10.83 6.59 12.27
CA SER A 727 -9.54 7.31 12.36
C SER A 727 -8.87 7.48 11.00
N ASN A 728 -9.16 6.60 10.05
CA ASN A 728 -8.61 6.68 8.69
C ASN A 728 -9.47 7.50 7.71
N ASN A 729 -10.67 7.98 8.10
CA ASN A 729 -11.60 8.64 7.19
C ASN A 729 -12.52 9.66 7.89
N ALA A 730 -11.95 10.80 8.33
CA ALA A 730 -12.70 11.95 8.85
C ALA A 730 -13.80 12.45 7.87
N SER A 731 -13.66 12.15 6.57
CA SER A 731 -14.62 12.44 5.50
C SER A 731 -15.96 11.71 5.64
N ARG A 732 -16.02 10.55 6.31
CA ARG A 732 -17.23 9.71 6.44
C ARG A 732 -18.29 10.32 7.35
N LEU A 733 -17.90 11.14 8.33
CA LEU A 733 -18.85 11.85 9.21
C LEU A 733 -19.70 12.89 8.44
N GLY A 734 -19.16 13.44 7.34
CA GLY A 734 -19.89 14.33 6.43
C GLY A 734 -20.95 13.62 5.57
N GLN A 735 -21.01 12.29 5.62
CA GLN A 735 -21.97 11.46 4.89
C GLN A 735 -23.17 11.03 5.76
N ARG A 736 -23.22 11.44 7.03
CA ARG A 736 -24.31 11.10 7.96
C ARG A 736 -25.60 11.85 7.60
N VAL A 737 -26.72 11.16 7.70
CA VAL A 737 -28.04 11.79 7.60
C VAL A 737 -28.34 12.50 8.93
N THR A 738 -28.64 13.80 8.85
CA THR A 738 -28.87 14.64 10.02
C THR A 738 -30.26 14.42 10.65
N ASN A 739 -30.45 14.85 11.90
CA ASN A 739 -31.72 14.76 12.64
C ASN A 739 -32.21 13.33 13.00
N LEU A 740 -31.27 12.39 13.19
CA LEU A 740 -31.53 11.00 13.58
C LEU A 740 -30.58 10.54 14.70
N ASP A 741 -30.64 11.20 15.85
CA ASP A 741 -29.80 10.86 17.00
C ASP A 741 -30.24 9.56 17.67
N GLY A 742 -29.27 8.81 18.18
CA GLY A 742 -29.48 7.50 18.80
C GLY A 742 -29.56 6.31 17.83
N TRP A 743 -29.48 6.53 16.52
CA TRP A 743 -29.43 5.48 15.50
C TRP A 743 -28.04 5.39 14.87
N VAL A 744 -27.45 4.20 14.88
CA VAL A 744 -26.21 3.93 14.13
C VAL A 744 -26.54 3.84 12.65
N GLN A 745 -25.79 4.54 11.82
CA GLN A 745 -26.08 4.69 10.40
C GLN A 745 -25.08 3.94 9.52
N PHE A 746 -25.60 3.17 8.59
CA PHE A 746 -24.86 2.48 7.54
C PHE A 746 -25.33 3.01 6.18
N ARG A 747 -24.39 3.34 5.29
CA ARG A 747 -24.68 3.76 3.91
C ARG A 747 -24.38 2.62 2.95
N PHE A 748 -25.24 2.44 1.96
CA PHE A 748 -24.98 1.60 0.80
C PHE A 748 -24.26 2.48 -0.22
N ALA A 749 -22.92 2.45 -0.21
CA ALA A 749 -22.11 3.10 -1.23
C ALA A 749 -22.51 2.62 -2.63
N GLN A 750 -22.82 1.32 -2.74
CA GLN A 750 -23.49 0.71 -3.87
C GLN A 750 -24.29 -0.49 -3.38
N GLY A 751 -25.54 -0.66 -3.83
CA GLY A 751 -26.25 -1.92 -3.59
C GLY A 751 -25.71 -3.06 -4.46
N ALA A 752 -26.38 -4.21 -4.45
CA ALA A 752 -25.99 -5.32 -5.32
C ALA A 752 -25.93 -4.88 -6.81
N PRO A 753 -24.85 -5.18 -7.54
CA PRO A 753 -24.64 -4.72 -8.93
C PRO A 753 -25.85 -4.92 -9.86
N ASP A 754 -26.41 -6.13 -9.90
CA ASP A 754 -27.60 -6.46 -10.69
C ASP A 754 -28.81 -5.57 -10.33
N LYS A 755 -28.99 -5.26 -9.04
CA LYS A 755 -30.08 -4.41 -8.55
C LYS A 755 -29.91 -2.96 -8.99
N GLU A 756 -28.69 -2.42 -8.88
CA GLU A 756 -28.36 -1.06 -9.35
C GLU A 756 -28.57 -0.93 -10.86
N GLN A 757 -28.13 -1.93 -11.63
CA GLN A 757 -28.31 -1.94 -13.08
C GLN A 757 -29.80 -1.92 -13.47
N LYS A 758 -30.62 -2.75 -12.83
CA LYS A 758 -32.08 -2.77 -13.04
C LYS A 758 -32.72 -1.43 -12.67
N PHE A 759 -32.29 -0.82 -11.57
CA PHE A 759 -32.75 0.49 -11.13
C PHE A 759 -32.36 1.61 -12.11
N HIS A 760 -31.12 1.59 -12.61
CA HIS A 760 -30.63 2.53 -13.64
C HIS A 760 -31.43 2.40 -14.93
N LYS A 761 -31.66 1.17 -15.39
CA LYS A 761 -32.47 0.88 -16.58
C LYS A 761 -33.90 1.41 -16.42
N ALA A 762 -34.50 1.22 -15.24
CA ALA A 762 -35.83 1.74 -14.93
C ALA A 762 -35.89 3.28 -15.02
N LEU A 763 -34.89 3.98 -14.49
CA LEU A 763 -34.79 5.44 -14.60
C LEU A 763 -34.59 5.93 -16.03
N SER A 764 -33.70 5.29 -16.79
CA SER A 764 -33.46 5.64 -18.19
C SER A 764 -34.72 5.48 -19.05
N LEU A 765 -35.48 4.41 -18.83
CA LEU A 765 -36.76 4.18 -19.52
C LEU A 765 -37.81 5.26 -19.19
N LYS A 766 -37.72 5.88 -18.02
CA LYS A 766 -38.69 6.87 -17.52
C LYS A 766 -38.27 8.33 -17.72
N LYS A 767 -37.08 8.60 -18.26
CA LYS A 767 -36.49 9.94 -18.42
C LYS A 767 -37.36 10.99 -19.14
N GLY A 768 -38.36 10.57 -19.93
CA GLY A 768 -39.33 11.46 -20.58
C GLY A 768 -40.72 11.58 -19.90
N SER A 769 -40.98 10.80 -18.86
CA SER A 769 -42.27 10.74 -18.14
C SER A 769 -42.24 11.31 -16.72
N ILE A 770 -41.03 11.50 -16.17
CA ILE A 770 -40.78 11.98 -14.82
C ILE A 770 -40.08 13.34 -14.87
N SER A 771 -40.11 14.09 -13.77
CA SER A 771 -39.43 15.39 -13.67
C SER A 771 -37.92 15.24 -13.89
N GLU A 772 -37.35 16.07 -14.76
CA GLU A 772 -35.89 16.15 -14.95
C GLU A 772 -35.17 16.70 -13.71
N GLU A 773 -35.85 17.54 -12.91
CA GLU A 773 -35.28 18.09 -11.68
C GLU A 773 -35.33 17.10 -10.50
N PHE A 774 -36.39 16.27 -10.45
CA PHE A 774 -36.63 15.30 -9.36
C PHE A 774 -36.94 13.90 -9.91
N PRO A 775 -35.94 13.18 -10.48
CA PRO A 775 -36.16 11.87 -11.09
C PRO A 775 -36.45 10.76 -10.07
N THR A 776 -36.07 10.96 -8.80
CA THR A 776 -36.31 10.02 -7.70
C THR A 776 -36.88 10.71 -6.46
N LEU A 777 -37.53 9.91 -5.61
CA LEU A 777 -38.04 10.30 -4.30
C LEU A 777 -37.42 9.41 -3.22
N PHE A 778 -37.42 9.90 -1.98
CA PHE A 778 -36.99 9.11 -0.83
C PHE A 778 -38.18 8.71 0.03
N ALA A 779 -38.13 7.52 0.61
CA ALA A 779 -39.15 7.06 1.56
C ALA A 779 -38.60 6.00 2.52
N TRP A 780 -39.19 5.93 3.72
CA TRP A 780 -38.84 5.00 4.77
C TRP A 780 -39.51 3.65 4.58
N HIS A 781 -38.77 2.57 4.79
CA HIS A 781 -39.30 1.22 4.95
C HIS A 781 -38.78 0.58 6.23
N GLY A 782 -39.70 0.12 7.08
CA GLY A 782 -39.39 -0.60 8.31
C GLY A 782 -39.75 -2.06 8.20
N SER A 783 -38.92 -2.92 8.79
CA SER A 783 -39.14 -4.37 8.81
C SER A 783 -38.52 -4.98 10.06
N ALA A 784 -39.03 -6.14 10.48
CA ALA A 784 -38.46 -6.88 11.60
C ALA A 784 -37.01 -7.31 11.32
N VAL A 785 -36.17 -7.35 12.37
CA VAL A 785 -34.72 -7.61 12.28
C VAL A 785 -34.40 -8.88 11.46
N HIS A 786 -35.19 -9.94 11.63
CA HIS A 786 -34.99 -11.23 10.95
C HIS A 786 -35.25 -11.20 9.43
N ASN A 787 -35.83 -10.13 8.87
CA ASN A 787 -36.00 -10.01 7.42
C ASN A 787 -34.78 -9.39 6.74
N TRP A 788 -33.98 -8.62 7.48
CA TRP A 788 -32.89 -7.82 6.92
C TRP A 788 -31.78 -8.65 6.29
N HIS A 789 -31.55 -9.89 6.75
CA HIS A 789 -30.62 -10.81 6.09
C HIS A 789 -30.98 -11.02 4.60
N SER A 790 -32.26 -11.14 4.28
CA SER A 790 -32.70 -11.24 2.89
C SER A 790 -32.71 -9.89 2.18
N ILE A 791 -33.24 -8.84 2.83
CA ILE A 791 -33.44 -7.51 2.22
C ILE A 791 -32.13 -6.91 1.73
N ILE A 792 -31.04 -7.00 2.51
CA ILE A 792 -29.76 -6.42 2.10
C ILE A 792 -29.06 -7.21 0.98
N ARG A 793 -29.52 -8.44 0.67
CA ARG A 793 -28.93 -9.30 -0.37
C ARG A 793 -29.73 -9.26 -1.68
N SER A 794 -31.06 -9.33 -1.61
CA SER A 794 -31.95 -9.35 -2.79
C SER A 794 -32.69 -8.02 -3.04
N GLY A 795 -32.57 -7.06 -2.13
CA GLY A 795 -33.46 -5.91 -2.04
C GLY A 795 -34.83 -6.30 -1.49
N LEU A 796 -35.72 -5.31 -1.40
CA LEU A 796 -37.09 -5.50 -0.95
C LEU A 796 -37.91 -6.29 -1.98
N ASP A 797 -38.69 -7.26 -1.51
CA ASP A 797 -39.73 -7.94 -2.29
C ASP A 797 -40.99 -8.13 -1.43
N PHE A 798 -42.07 -8.48 -2.10
CA PHE A 798 -43.35 -8.76 -1.46
C PHE A 798 -43.81 -10.19 -1.77
N ASN A 799 -42.89 -11.16 -1.87
CA ASN A 799 -43.27 -12.55 -2.11
C ASN A 799 -43.96 -13.18 -0.89
N GLN A 800 -43.61 -12.72 0.31
CA GLN A 800 -44.20 -13.16 1.58
C GLN A 800 -45.13 -12.07 2.14
N ILE A 801 -46.26 -12.48 2.71
CA ILE A 801 -47.23 -11.57 3.35
C ILE A 801 -47.01 -11.65 4.86
N ALA A 802 -46.22 -10.72 5.41
CA ALA A 802 -46.00 -10.61 6.85
C ALA A 802 -47.07 -9.76 7.55
N ASN A 803 -47.60 -8.75 6.86
CA ASN A 803 -48.65 -7.85 7.32
C ASN A 803 -49.76 -7.78 6.26
N GLY A 804 -50.99 -7.42 6.66
CA GLY A 804 -52.11 -7.28 5.72
C GLY A 804 -51.85 -6.25 4.61
N ARG A 805 -52.31 -6.54 3.39
CA ARG A 805 -52.12 -5.70 2.19
C ARG A 805 -53.28 -4.72 1.97
N ALA A 806 -53.53 -3.84 2.94
CA ALA A 806 -54.69 -2.94 2.94
C ALA A 806 -54.75 -1.98 1.73
N PHE A 807 -53.61 -1.65 1.14
CA PHE A 807 -53.49 -0.70 0.02
C PHE A 807 -52.98 -1.37 -1.27
N GLY A 808 -53.16 -2.69 -1.40
CA GLY A 808 -52.79 -3.47 -2.58
C GLY A 808 -51.43 -4.19 -2.49
N ASN A 809 -51.03 -4.81 -3.61
CA ASN A 809 -49.82 -5.62 -3.71
C ASN A 809 -48.60 -4.75 -4.06
N GLY A 810 -47.59 -4.75 -3.20
CA GLY A 810 -46.31 -4.08 -3.44
C GLY A 810 -45.51 -3.90 -2.16
N CYS A 811 -44.34 -3.26 -2.28
CA CYS A 811 -43.51 -2.85 -1.16
C CYS A 811 -44.01 -1.52 -0.58
N TYR A 812 -44.33 -1.51 0.72
CA TYR A 812 -44.91 -0.37 1.42
C TYR A 812 -43.83 0.58 1.92
N HIS A 813 -44.01 1.88 1.67
CA HIS A 813 -43.12 2.95 2.12
C HIS A 813 -43.92 4.13 2.68
N SER A 814 -43.28 4.91 3.56
CA SER A 814 -43.85 6.14 4.12
C SER A 814 -42.86 7.29 4.06
N SER A 815 -43.34 8.51 3.81
CA SER A 815 -42.53 9.71 3.98
C SER A 815 -42.27 10.05 5.45
N ASN A 816 -43.09 9.51 6.36
CA ASN A 816 -42.97 9.74 7.81
C ASN A 816 -42.23 8.57 8.49
N PHE A 817 -41.15 8.89 9.19
CA PHE A 817 -40.33 7.92 9.94
C PHE A 817 -41.16 7.06 10.92
N GLN A 818 -42.03 7.67 11.72
CA GLN A 818 -42.77 6.99 12.79
C GLN A 818 -43.73 5.93 12.24
N THR A 819 -44.30 6.17 11.06
CA THR A 819 -45.17 5.20 10.38
C THR A 819 -44.40 3.92 10.07
N SER A 820 -43.22 4.05 9.47
CA SER A 820 -42.37 2.90 9.11
C SER A 820 -41.73 2.25 10.34
N LEU A 821 -41.42 3.03 11.38
CA LEU A 821 -40.95 2.50 12.68
C LEU A 821 -41.93 1.49 13.29
N GLY A 822 -43.24 1.71 13.13
CA GLY A 822 -44.28 0.79 13.59
C GLY A 822 -44.18 -0.64 13.03
N TYR A 823 -43.50 -0.82 11.88
CA TYR A 823 -43.26 -2.10 11.23
C TYR A 823 -41.90 -2.74 11.58
N CYS A 824 -41.05 -2.02 12.32
CA CYS A 824 -39.77 -2.54 12.81
C CYS A 824 -39.96 -3.44 14.05
N ASN A 825 -41.09 -3.29 14.75
CA ASN A 825 -41.46 -4.10 15.90
C ASN A 825 -42.13 -5.40 15.46
N ALA A 826 -41.67 -6.53 16.01
CA ALA A 826 -42.42 -7.77 15.92
C ALA A 826 -43.72 -7.62 16.74
N ARG A 827 -44.85 -7.30 16.07
CA ARG A 827 -46.17 -7.37 16.70
C ARG A 827 -46.51 -8.85 16.94
N GLY A 828 -46.52 -9.25 18.20
CA GLY A 828 -47.32 -10.38 18.70
C GLY A 828 -46.89 -11.76 18.23
N GLY A 829 -46.05 -12.41 19.03
CA GLY A 829 -45.79 -13.83 18.96
C GLY A 829 -44.70 -14.19 19.96
N VAL A 830 -45.09 -14.38 21.22
CA VAL A 830 -44.27 -15.15 22.16
C VAL A 830 -44.19 -16.55 21.58
N PHE A 831 -43.11 -16.84 20.85
CA PHE A 831 -42.77 -18.22 20.55
C PHE A 831 -42.30 -18.85 21.87
N PRO A 832 -42.71 -20.07 22.24
CA PRO A 832 -42.29 -20.69 23.50
C PRO A 832 -40.76 -20.92 23.61
N CYS A 833 -39.98 -20.60 22.57
CA CYS A 833 -38.51 -20.58 22.56
C CYS A 833 -37.88 -19.20 22.84
N ASP A 834 -38.64 -18.23 23.36
CA ASP A 834 -38.22 -16.84 23.63
C ASP A 834 -37.24 -16.67 24.82
N ALA A 835 -36.73 -17.75 25.43
CA ALA A 835 -35.75 -17.65 26.53
C ALA A 835 -34.28 -17.62 26.06
N GLY A 836 -34.03 -17.58 24.74
CA GLY A 836 -32.72 -17.34 24.14
C GLY A 836 -32.35 -15.85 24.00
N LEU A 837 -31.04 -15.55 23.91
CA LEU A 837 -30.56 -14.19 23.60
C LEU A 837 -31.08 -13.76 22.22
N ARG A 838 -31.88 -12.67 22.20
CA ARG A 838 -32.50 -12.08 20.99
C ARG A 838 -31.50 -11.53 19.98
N TYR A 839 -30.25 -11.38 20.38
CA TYR A 839 -29.12 -10.93 19.58
C TYR A 839 -27.99 -11.97 19.68
N TRP A 840 -27.08 -11.93 18.71
CA TRP A 840 -25.87 -12.74 18.75
C TRP A 840 -24.97 -12.31 19.92
N SER A 841 -24.51 -13.26 20.74
CA SER A 841 -23.69 -12.99 21.93
C SER A 841 -22.38 -12.28 21.60
N GLY A 842 -21.79 -12.58 20.44
CA GLY A 842 -20.56 -11.96 19.95
C GLY A 842 -20.75 -10.59 19.30
N SER A 843 -21.97 -10.06 19.25
CA SER A 843 -22.30 -8.76 18.65
C SER A 843 -21.99 -7.60 19.59
N ASN A 844 -21.30 -6.59 19.06
CA ASN A 844 -21.16 -5.27 19.69
C ASN A 844 -22.45 -4.45 19.49
N LEU A 845 -23.06 -4.52 18.30
CA LEU A 845 -24.24 -3.71 17.96
C LEU A 845 -25.51 -4.10 18.73
N LYS A 846 -25.68 -5.39 19.07
CA LYS A 846 -26.87 -5.90 19.80
C LYS A 846 -28.18 -5.33 19.25
N ILE A 847 -28.39 -5.54 17.95
CA ILE A 847 -29.43 -4.87 17.16
C ILE A 847 -30.82 -5.16 17.71
N VAL A 848 -31.57 -4.09 18.02
CA VAL A 848 -32.96 -4.15 18.51
C VAL A 848 -33.94 -3.85 17.38
N GLN A 849 -33.65 -2.83 16.56
CA GLN A 849 -34.50 -2.43 15.43
C GLN A 849 -33.62 -2.02 14.24
N ALA A 850 -34.17 -2.19 13.04
CA ALA A 850 -33.54 -1.72 11.81
C ALA A 850 -34.60 -1.14 10.86
N ILE A 851 -34.27 -0.03 10.22
CA ILE A 851 -35.12 0.70 9.27
C ILE A 851 -34.26 1.24 8.14
N CYS A 852 -34.76 1.26 6.90
CA CYS A 852 -34.01 1.78 5.76
C CYS A 852 -34.67 2.99 5.11
N LEU A 853 -33.82 3.83 4.51
CA LEU A 853 -34.22 4.91 3.63
C LEU A 853 -33.92 4.50 2.19
N ASN A 854 -34.97 4.45 1.38
CA ASN A 854 -34.90 3.98 -0.01
C ASN A 854 -35.02 5.14 -0.99
N GLU A 855 -34.24 5.06 -2.05
CA GLU A 855 -34.41 5.81 -3.30
C GLU A 855 -35.43 5.08 -4.18
N ILE A 856 -36.42 5.81 -4.68
CA ILE A 856 -37.51 5.26 -5.49
C ILE A 856 -37.70 6.10 -6.75
N VAL A 857 -37.97 5.48 -7.90
CA VAL A 857 -38.30 6.19 -9.15
C VAL A 857 -39.51 7.10 -8.95
N ASN A 858 -39.42 8.39 -9.29
CA ASN A 858 -40.48 9.38 -9.03
C ASN A 858 -41.63 9.28 -10.07
N ALA A 859 -42.38 8.18 -10.03
CA ALA A 859 -43.56 7.94 -10.87
C ALA A 859 -44.77 7.53 -10.02
N PRO A 860 -45.22 8.37 -9.04
CA PRO A 860 -46.24 7.98 -8.06
C PRO A 860 -47.63 7.69 -8.64
N GLN A 861 -47.91 8.11 -9.86
CA GLN A 861 -49.17 7.80 -10.55
C GLN A 861 -49.23 6.34 -11.03
N GLU A 862 -48.08 5.70 -11.18
CA GLU A 862 -47.96 4.29 -11.59
C GLU A 862 -47.85 3.36 -10.39
N PHE A 863 -47.84 3.87 -9.16
CA PHE A 863 -47.80 3.04 -7.97
C PHE A 863 -49.17 2.44 -7.68
N THR A 864 -49.18 1.27 -7.04
CA THR A 864 -50.42 0.60 -6.61
C THR A 864 -51.22 1.48 -5.64
N SER A 865 -50.52 2.23 -4.80
CA SER A 865 -51.09 3.31 -4.00
C SER A 865 -50.05 4.39 -3.77
N ASN A 866 -50.51 5.64 -3.71
CA ASN A 866 -49.65 6.80 -3.45
C ASN A 866 -50.17 7.70 -2.32
N ASN A 867 -51.29 7.31 -1.68
CA ASN A 867 -51.96 7.99 -0.57
C ASN A 867 -52.81 6.95 0.22
N PRO A 868 -52.65 6.80 1.55
CA PRO A 868 -51.76 7.53 2.46
C PRO A 868 -50.31 7.04 2.48
N HIS A 869 -50.01 5.91 1.83
CA HIS A 869 -48.69 5.30 1.78
C HIS A 869 -48.27 4.99 0.35
N LEU A 870 -46.97 4.94 0.09
CA LEU A 870 -46.43 4.58 -1.22
C LEU A 870 -46.32 3.06 -1.31
N VAL A 871 -47.09 2.44 -2.20
CA VAL A 871 -47.07 0.99 -2.44
C VAL A 871 -46.52 0.75 -3.84
N VAL A 872 -45.26 0.32 -3.90
CA VAL A 872 -44.50 0.16 -5.14
C VAL A 872 -44.46 -1.32 -5.51
N GLN A 873 -45.15 -1.69 -6.59
CA GLN A 873 -45.17 -3.06 -7.12
C GLN A 873 -43.93 -3.39 -7.97
N HIS A 874 -43.27 -2.38 -8.53
CA HIS A 874 -42.06 -2.55 -9.33
C HIS A 874 -40.84 -2.60 -8.40
N VAL A 875 -40.41 -3.81 -8.03
CA VAL A 875 -39.28 -4.03 -7.12
C VAL A 875 -37.97 -3.41 -7.64
N ASP A 876 -37.80 -3.37 -8.96
CA ASP A 876 -36.63 -2.77 -9.62
C ASP A 876 -36.61 -1.24 -9.54
N TRP A 877 -37.68 -0.61 -9.05
CA TRP A 877 -37.76 0.84 -8.87
C TRP A 877 -37.39 1.28 -7.46
N ILE A 878 -36.91 0.37 -6.62
CA ILE A 878 -36.59 0.63 -5.22
C ILE A 878 -35.13 0.25 -4.97
N GLN A 879 -34.37 1.18 -4.43
CA GLN A 879 -33.01 0.93 -4.01
C GLN A 879 -32.73 1.44 -2.59
N CYS A 880 -32.14 0.58 -1.75
CA CYS A 880 -31.74 0.96 -0.40
C CYS A 880 -30.48 1.82 -0.44
N ARG A 881 -30.50 2.99 0.23
CA ARG A 881 -29.34 3.90 0.30
C ARG A 881 -28.77 4.03 1.71
N TYR A 882 -29.64 4.03 2.72
CA TYR A 882 -29.20 4.03 4.12
C TYR A 882 -29.96 2.99 4.93
N LEU A 883 -29.27 2.40 5.90
CA LEU A 883 -29.81 1.52 6.91
C LEU A 883 -29.46 2.09 8.28
N PHE A 884 -30.49 2.22 9.11
CA PHE A 884 -30.41 2.78 10.45
C PHE A 884 -30.69 1.67 11.43
N VAL A 885 -29.81 1.53 12.43
CA VAL A 885 -29.84 0.43 13.39
C VAL A 885 -29.88 1.00 14.80
N LEU A 886 -30.88 0.55 15.56
CA LEU A 886 -30.99 0.86 16.99
C LEU A 886 -30.32 -0.26 17.78
N CYS A 887 -29.36 0.12 18.61
CA CYS A 887 -28.53 -0.79 19.40
C CYS A 887 -29.03 -0.90 20.85
N GLY A 888 -28.89 -2.08 21.48
CA GLY A 888 -29.26 -2.32 22.89
C GLY A 888 -28.25 -1.72 23.89
N GLU A 889 -28.69 -1.47 25.13
CA GLU A 889 -27.86 -0.84 26.17
C GLU A 889 -26.68 -1.70 26.65
N VAL A 890 -25.52 -1.06 26.86
CA VAL A 890 -24.39 -1.58 27.65
C VAL A 890 -24.62 -1.21 29.13
N PRO A 891 -24.44 -2.14 30.09
CA PRO A 891 -24.55 -1.81 31.51
C PRO A 891 -23.53 -0.71 31.90
N GLY A 892 -24.02 0.49 32.23
CA GLY A 892 -23.21 1.64 32.65
C GLY A 892 -23.45 2.97 31.89
N ASP A 893 -24.21 2.94 30.78
CA ASP A 893 -24.25 4.05 29.81
C ASP A 893 -25.32 5.14 30.05
N ALA A 894 -26.15 5.03 31.10
CA ALA A 894 -27.13 6.07 31.41
C ALA A 894 -26.50 7.46 31.63
N ALA A 895 -25.20 7.52 31.98
CA ALA A 895 -24.44 8.75 32.17
C ALA A 895 -23.81 9.32 30.88
N ARG A 896 -23.60 8.50 29.81
CA ARG A 896 -22.90 8.92 28.57
C ARG A 896 -23.82 9.30 27.42
N ARG A 897 -25.11 8.93 27.47
CA ARG A 897 -26.14 9.41 26.51
C ARG A 897 -26.28 10.93 26.41
N ASN A 898 -25.79 11.66 27.41
CA ASN A 898 -25.84 13.12 27.48
C ASN A 898 -24.57 13.83 26.97
N MET A 899 -23.57 13.10 26.44
CA MET A 899 -22.47 13.76 25.73
C MET A 899 -22.92 14.01 24.28
N PRO A 900 -23.11 15.28 23.86
CA PRO A 900 -23.42 15.58 22.48
C PRO A 900 -22.26 15.07 21.60
N ASN A 901 -22.60 14.40 20.49
CA ASN A 901 -21.63 14.18 19.42
C ASN A 901 -20.94 15.51 19.09
N ALA A 902 -19.62 15.48 18.85
CA ALA A 902 -18.87 16.67 18.46
C ALA A 902 -19.64 17.42 17.35
N PRO A 903 -19.79 18.75 17.44
CA PRO A 903 -20.64 19.50 16.51
C PRO A 903 -20.11 19.30 15.09
N ILE A 904 -20.85 18.53 14.29
CA ILE A 904 -20.58 18.37 12.86
C ILE A 904 -20.86 19.74 12.22
N ASP A 905 -19.90 20.28 11.48
CA ASP A 905 -20.12 21.52 10.73
C ASP A 905 -21.13 21.27 9.61
N THR A 906 -22.42 21.45 9.94
CA THR A 906 -23.54 21.31 9.00
C THR A 906 -23.42 22.17 7.74
N LYS A 907 -22.52 23.17 7.71
CA LYS A 907 -22.25 24.00 6.53
C LYS A 907 -21.34 23.33 5.50
N ALA A 908 -20.59 22.30 5.87
CA ALA A 908 -19.70 21.56 4.96
C ALA A 908 -20.43 20.45 4.16
N ILE A 909 -21.61 20.02 4.60
CA ILE A 909 -22.37 18.93 3.97
C ILE A 909 -23.25 19.46 2.85
N GLN A 910 -23.07 18.94 1.64
CA GLN A 910 -23.95 19.23 0.50
C GLN A 910 -25.20 18.36 0.54
N TYR A 911 -26.38 18.98 0.60
CA TYR A 911 -27.67 18.29 0.62
C TYR A 911 -28.37 18.30 -0.75
N ILE A 912 -29.07 17.21 -1.04
CA ILE A 912 -29.86 17.06 -2.27
C ILE A 912 -31.21 17.79 -2.11
N LYS A 913 -31.65 18.48 -3.17
CA LYS A 913 -33.02 19.00 -3.23
C LYS A 913 -34.04 17.86 -3.34
N GLN A 914 -34.96 17.78 -2.38
CA GLN A 914 -36.08 16.85 -2.42
C GLN A 914 -37.29 17.44 -3.17
N ASP A 915 -38.10 16.56 -3.75
CA ASP A 915 -39.40 16.93 -4.34
C ASP A 915 -40.25 17.70 -3.29
N PRO A 916 -40.67 18.94 -3.58
CA PRO A 916 -41.43 19.76 -2.63
C PRO A 916 -42.72 19.12 -2.12
N ILE A 917 -43.34 18.25 -2.92
CA ILE A 917 -44.63 17.62 -2.60
C ILE A 917 -44.43 16.36 -1.73
N ARG A 918 -43.28 15.71 -1.81
CA ARG A 918 -43.00 14.41 -1.18
C ARG A 918 -41.70 14.40 -0.36
N LYS A 919 -41.55 15.38 0.52
CA LYS A 919 -40.42 15.46 1.45
C LYS A 919 -40.46 14.34 2.50
N VAL A 920 -39.31 13.75 2.80
CA VAL A 920 -39.14 12.78 3.88
C VAL A 920 -38.87 13.49 5.20
N THR A 921 -39.49 13.00 6.27
CA THR A 921 -39.32 13.53 7.63
C THR A 921 -38.59 12.54 8.54
N GLY A 922 -37.77 13.06 9.46
CA GLY A 922 -37.06 12.31 10.49
C GLY A 922 -37.88 12.06 11.76
N VAL A 923 -37.21 11.63 12.84
CA VAL A 923 -37.83 11.24 14.13
C VAL A 923 -38.68 12.37 14.74
N ASN A 924 -38.19 13.61 14.65
CA ASN A 924 -38.87 14.79 15.23
C ASN A 924 -39.92 15.42 14.29
N GLY A 925 -40.24 14.76 13.17
CA GLY A 925 -41.17 15.29 12.15
C GLY A 925 -40.59 16.41 11.28
N GLN A 926 -39.33 16.82 11.51
CA GLN A 926 -38.60 17.77 10.66
C GLN A 926 -38.16 17.11 9.34
N VAL A 927 -38.03 17.92 8.28
CA VAL A 927 -37.52 17.45 6.98
C VAL A 927 -36.07 16.98 7.12
N LEU A 928 -35.77 15.82 6.53
CA LEU A 928 -34.47 15.19 6.61
C LEU A 928 -33.49 15.82 5.62
N GLY A 929 -32.27 16.15 6.06
CA GLY A 929 -31.18 16.53 5.15
C GLY A 929 -30.50 15.27 4.62
N ILE A 930 -30.63 14.99 3.32
CA ILE A 930 -30.01 13.82 2.66
C ILE A 930 -28.71 14.26 1.99
N PRO A 931 -27.53 13.76 2.41
CA PRO A 931 -26.25 14.13 1.82
C PRO A 931 -26.12 13.70 0.36
N ARG A 932 -25.41 14.48 -0.47
CA ARG A 932 -25.08 14.14 -1.88
C ARG A 932 -24.41 12.76 -2.01
N SER A 933 -23.66 12.36 -0.98
CA SER A 933 -23.01 11.06 -0.87
C SER A 933 -24.00 9.87 -0.89
N ALA A 934 -25.32 10.11 -0.81
CA ALA A 934 -26.35 9.10 -1.04
C ALA A 934 -26.36 8.53 -2.48
N PHE A 935 -25.68 9.17 -3.43
CA PHE A 935 -25.68 8.76 -4.85
C PHE A 935 -24.28 8.50 -5.41
N PRO A 936 -24.18 7.68 -6.47
CA PRO A 936 -22.98 7.61 -7.31
C PRO A 936 -22.65 8.97 -7.97
N PRO A 937 -21.37 9.31 -8.22
CA PRO A 937 -20.96 10.63 -8.72
C PRO A 937 -21.40 10.86 -10.18
N SER A 938 -21.67 9.77 -10.90
CA SER A 938 -22.18 9.75 -12.28
C SER A 938 -23.59 10.34 -12.42
N ARG A 939 -24.29 10.60 -11.31
CA ARG A 939 -25.65 11.16 -11.32
C ARG A 939 -25.67 12.63 -10.90
N THR A 940 -26.09 13.48 -11.83
CA THR A 940 -26.23 14.93 -11.60
C THR A 940 -27.60 15.23 -10.95
N PHE A 941 -27.60 15.60 -9.67
CA PHE A 941 -28.77 16.12 -8.97
C PHE A 941 -28.61 17.61 -8.65
N SER A 942 -29.74 18.31 -8.50
CA SER A 942 -29.79 19.68 -8.01
C SER A 942 -29.45 19.74 -6.50
N VAL A 943 -28.44 20.52 -6.13
CA VAL A 943 -27.95 20.68 -4.74
C VAL A 943 -28.53 21.96 -4.12
N GLU A 944 -28.85 21.94 -2.82
CA GLU A 944 -29.25 23.14 -2.07
C GLU A 944 -28.03 24.08 -1.86
N ASN A 945 -28.19 25.39 -2.09
CA ASN A 945 -27.13 26.42 -2.07
C ASN A 945 -26.05 26.36 -3.17
N GLY A 946 -26.43 26.11 -4.43
CA GLY A 946 -25.59 26.41 -5.59
C GLY A 946 -25.47 27.91 -5.88
N GLY A 947 -24.71 28.64 -5.07
CA GLY A 947 -24.36 30.04 -5.33
C GLY A 947 -23.20 30.18 -6.32
N ILE A 948 -23.51 30.63 -7.55
CA ILE A 948 -22.64 31.32 -8.52
C ILE A 948 -21.26 30.69 -8.80
N TRP A 949 -21.24 29.66 -9.63
CA TRP A 949 -20.33 29.65 -10.79
C TRP A 949 -21.16 29.33 -12.03
N ALA A 950 -21.64 30.40 -12.66
CA ALA A 950 -22.26 30.33 -13.98
C ALA A 950 -21.23 29.78 -14.97
N LYS A 951 -21.49 28.58 -15.52
CA LYS A 951 -20.89 28.17 -16.79
C LYS A 951 -21.22 29.23 -17.84
N LYS A 952 -20.20 29.87 -18.41
CA LYS A 952 -20.38 30.66 -19.63
C LYS A 952 -20.88 29.72 -20.74
N PRO A 953 -21.87 30.13 -21.56
CA PRO A 953 -22.31 29.34 -22.69
C PRO A 953 -21.29 29.45 -23.83
N ASP A 954 -20.86 28.31 -24.36
CA ASP A 954 -20.04 28.26 -25.58
C ASP A 954 -20.88 28.64 -26.82
N PRO A 955 -20.28 29.32 -27.81
CA PRO A 955 -20.96 29.69 -29.05
C PRO A 955 -21.13 28.48 -29.98
N PRO A 956 -22.19 28.45 -30.82
CA PRO A 956 -22.47 27.31 -31.67
C PRO A 956 -21.66 27.37 -32.98
N GLY A 957 -20.91 26.30 -33.24
CA GLY A 957 -20.60 25.82 -34.58
C GLY A 957 -19.16 26.00 -35.07
N ASN A 958 -18.44 24.88 -35.24
CA ASN A 958 -17.90 24.53 -36.57
C ASN A 958 -17.29 23.11 -36.62
N LYS A 959 -17.92 22.28 -37.46
CA LYS A 959 -17.39 21.25 -38.36
C LYS A 959 -16.09 20.52 -37.97
N LYS A 960 -16.26 19.20 -37.79
CA LYS A 960 -15.28 18.11 -37.92
C LYS A 960 -14.13 18.47 -38.90
N LYS A 961 -12.90 18.53 -38.39
CA LYS A 961 -11.67 18.37 -39.19
C LYS A 961 -10.94 17.13 -38.70
N LYS A 962 -10.74 16.19 -39.65
CA LYS A 962 -9.85 15.04 -39.54
C LYS A 962 -8.47 15.50 -39.06
N GLN A 963 -8.00 14.99 -37.92
CA GLN A 963 -6.60 15.10 -37.55
C GLN A 963 -5.81 14.05 -38.34
N LYS A 964 -4.80 14.54 -39.06
CA LYS A 964 -3.76 13.73 -39.69
C LYS A 964 -2.82 13.22 -38.60
N HIS A 965 -2.37 11.99 -38.79
CA HIS A 965 -1.25 11.31 -38.14
C HIS A 965 -0.14 12.30 -37.73
N LEU A 966 0.18 12.37 -36.44
CA LEU A 966 1.31 13.13 -35.90
C LEU A 966 2.18 12.17 -35.07
N SER A 967 3.47 12.19 -35.39
CA SER A 967 4.57 11.38 -34.87
C SER A 967 4.70 11.42 -33.35
N LEU A 968 5.04 10.27 -32.75
CA LEU A 968 5.09 9.94 -31.32
C LEU A 968 6.13 10.69 -30.46
N THR A 969 6.87 11.64 -31.03
CA THR A 969 8.00 12.27 -30.35
C THR A 969 7.62 13.43 -29.41
N ASN A 970 6.35 13.87 -29.40
CA ASN A 970 5.90 15.07 -28.66
C ASN A 970 4.98 14.83 -27.46
N ILE A 971 4.81 13.58 -27.00
CA ILE A 971 3.92 13.25 -25.86
C ILE A 971 4.66 13.30 -24.49
N PHE A 972 6.00 13.30 -24.48
CA PHE A 972 6.79 13.19 -23.24
C PHE A 972 6.94 14.49 -22.42
N PHE A 973 6.48 15.65 -22.90
CA PHE A 973 6.74 16.95 -22.24
C PHE A 973 5.50 17.74 -21.81
N LYS A 974 4.31 17.12 -21.66
CA LYS A 974 3.07 17.88 -21.36
C LYS A 974 2.29 17.50 -20.11
N ASN A 975 2.79 16.58 -19.27
CA ASN A 975 2.11 16.18 -18.04
C ASN A 975 2.84 16.58 -16.75
N LEU A 976 3.51 17.74 -16.72
CA LEU A 976 3.85 18.44 -15.47
C LEU A 976 3.36 19.89 -15.56
N ALA A 977 2.06 20.09 -15.35
CA ALA A 977 1.48 21.40 -15.06
C ALA A 977 0.14 21.17 -14.36
N GLY A 978 0.18 20.75 -13.10
CA GLY A 978 -1.02 20.57 -12.30
C GLY A 978 -0.88 19.64 -11.10
N ASP A 979 0.10 19.88 -10.22
CA ASP A 979 -0.04 19.77 -8.75
C ASP A 979 1.31 20.12 -8.08
N ASP A 980 1.57 21.40 -7.82
CA ASP A 980 2.83 21.93 -7.27
C ASP A 980 2.92 21.82 -5.73
N SER A 981 2.53 20.69 -5.14
CA SER A 981 2.65 20.52 -3.67
C SER A 981 3.36 19.27 -3.17
N ASP A 982 3.84 18.36 -4.03
CA ASP A 982 4.20 17.02 -3.53
C ASP A 982 5.49 16.38 -4.12
N LEU A 983 6.46 17.22 -4.51
CA LEU A 983 7.83 16.80 -4.84
C LEU A 983 8.82 17.15 -3.73
N THR A 984 8.57 16.67 -2.51
CA THR A 984 9.68 16.41 -1.58
C THR A 984 10.41 15.17 -2.08
N ASP A 985 11.71 15.31 -2.31
CA ASP A 985 12.62 14.24 -2.72
C ASP A 985 12.80 13.27 -1.54
N ASP A 986 11.86 12.33 -1.41
CA ASP A 986 11.84 11.30 -0.36
C ASP A 986 12.53 10.00 -0.86
N SER A 987 13.43 10.08 -1.86
CA SER A 987 14.11 8.90 -2.37
C SER A 987 15.28 8.54 -1.43
N ASP A 988 15.24 7.36 -0.79
CA ASP A 988 16.29 6.89 0.12
C ASP A 988 17.68 6.93 -0.56
N LEU A 989 18.69 7.43 0.17
CA LEU A 989 20.07 7.57 -0.31
C LEU A 989 20.68 6.23 -0.79
N GLU A 990 20.27 5.11 -0.21
CA GLU A 990 20.71 3.77 -0.64
C GLU A 990 20.21 3.40 -2.04
N ASP A 991 18.96 3.78 -2.39
CA ASP A 991 18.36 3.49 -3.70
C ASP A 991 19.02 4.37 -4.78
N ILE A 992 19.37 5.62 -4.43
CA ILE A 992 20.16 6.51 -5.28
C ILE A 992 21.58 5.96 -5.46
N ASN A 993 22.23 5.53 -4.37
CA ASN A 993 23.58 4.98 -4.42
C ASN A 993 23.65 3.70 -5.26
N PHE A 994 22.65 2.81 -5.21
CA PHE A 994 22.60 1.62 -6.07
C PHE A 994 22.57 1.95 -7.57
N LEU A 995 21.89 3.04 -7.95
CA LEU A 995 21.85 3.51 -9.33
C LEU A 995 23.18 4.15 -9.76
N ILE A 996 23.98 4.61 -8.80
CA ILE A 996 25.25 5.34 -8.97
C ILE A 996 26.48 4.44 -8.76
N ASP A 997 26.35 3.27 -8.12
CA ASP A 997 27.46 2.38 -7.70
C ASP A 997 28.19 1.76 -8.91
N ASP A 998 29.12 2.52 -9.49
CA ASP A 998 30.14 2.00 -10.40
C ASP A 998 31.42 1.69 -9.62
N GLU A 999 31.63 0.41 -9.33
CA GLU A 999 32.98 -0.17 -9.24
C GLU A 999 33.60 -0.39 -10.64
N GLU A 1000 33.44 0.58 -11.55
CA GLU A 1000 34.49 0.88 -12.54
C GLU A 1000 35.38 2.01 -12.02
N SER A 1001 35.89 1.85 -10.79
CA SER A 1001 36.85 2.79 -10.22
C SER A 1001 37.95 2.15 -9.37
N HIS A 1002 38.22 0.84 -9.45
CA HIS A 1002 39.50 0.28 -8.98
C HIS A 1002 40.00 -0.90 -9.84
N SER A 1003 40.25 -0.66 -11.12
CA SER A 1003 41.42 -1.29 -11.74
C SER A 1003 42.61 -0.39 -11.48
N LYS A 1004 43.65 -0.93 -10.81
CA LYS A 1004 44.94 -0.25 -10.73
C LYS A 1004 45.32 0.22 -12.12
N VAL A 1005 45.53 1.52 -12.23
CA VAL A 1005 46.26 2.16 -13.32
C VAL A 1005 47.59 1.40 -13.48
N LYS A 1006 47.62 0.45 -14.41
CA LYS A 1006 48.76 0.38 -15.32
C LYS A 1006 48.57 1.54 -16.28
N ALA A 1007 49.45 2.51 -16.15
CA ALA A 1007 49.66 3.56 -17.12
C ALA A 1007 49.73 2.93 -18.52
N ASN A 1008 48.78 3.33 -19.38
CA ASN A 1008 48.85 3.49 -20.83
C ASN A 1008 47.50 3.19 -21.49
N ALA A 1009 46.56 4.13 -21.36
CA ALA A 1009 45.52 4.36 -22.36
C ALA A 1009 45.41 5.87 -22.52
N GLY A 1010 45.58 6.37 -23.75
CA GLY A 1010 45.59 7.80 -24.04
C GLY A 1010 44.26 8.50 -23.70
N PRO A 1011 44.27 9.84 -23.61
CA PRO A 1011 43.07 10.61 -23.27
C PRO A 1011 41.95 10.37 -24.31
N GLN A 1012 40.80 9.87 -23.85
CA GLN A 1012 39.60 9.63 -24.68
C GLN A 1012 38.84 10.92 -25.04
N THR A 1013 39.24 12.06 -24.47
CA THR A 1013 38.80 13.40 -24.83
C THR A 1013 40.00 14.25 -25.18
N ASP A 1014 39.85 15.12 -26.19
CA ASP A 1014 40.80 16.16 -26.57
C ASP A 1014 40.72 17.41 -25.66
N PHE A 1015 39.78 17.42 -24.70
CA PHE A 1015 39.65 18.45 -23.69
C PHE A 1015 40.70 18.30 -22.58
N ILE A 1016 41.38 19.40 -22.25
CA ILE A 1016 42.36 19.48 -21.17
C ILE A 1016 41.82 20.45 -20.11
N PRO A 1017 41.49 19.94 -18.90
CA PRO A 1017 41.08 20.78 -17.77
C PRO A 1017 42.07 21.93 -17.51
N GLY A 1018 41.54 23.12 -17.21
CA GLY A 1018 42.37 24.29 -16.88
C GLY A 1018 43.12 24.92 -18.06
N SER A 1019 42.88 24.48 -19.30
CA SER A 1019 43.51 25.07 -20.50
C SER A 1019 42.88 26.41 -20.94
N LEU A 1020 41.76 26.80 -20.34
CA LEU A 1020 41.05 28.04 -20.65
C LEU A 1020 41.77 29.26 -20.04
N ASP A 1021 42.26 30.16 -20.90
CA ASP A 1021 42.82 31.45 -20.46
C ASP A 1021 41.69 32.43 -20.04
N ARG A 1022 41.42 32.46 -18.73
CA ARG A 1022 40.39 33.30 -18.10
C ARG A 1022 40.70 34.80 -18.15
N SER A 1023 41.95 35.20 -18.36
CA SER A 1023 42.32 36.63 -18.49
C SER A 1023 41.68 37.29 -19.73
N THR A 1024 41.28 36.47 -20.71
CA THR A 1024 40.57 36.91 -21.92
C THR A 1024 39.06 37.06 -21.73
N ILE A 1025 38.52 36.62 -20.60
CA ILE A 1025 37.09 36.70 -20.27
C ILE A 1025 36.88 37.90 -19.36
N THR A 1026 35.91 38.76 -19.68
CA THR A 1026 35.56 39.88 -18.81
C THR A 1026 34.87 39.37 -17.54
N LEU A 1027 35.65 39.14 -16.49
CA LEU A 1027 35.17 38.82 -15.15
C LEU A 1027 34.54 40.07 -14.52
N LEU A 1028 33.37 39.91 -13.89
CA LEU A 1028 32.75 41.00 -13.15
C LEU A 1028 33.33 41.07 -11.74
N GLY A 1029 33.37 42.28 -11.17
CA GLY A 1029 33.67 42.46 -9.76
C GLY A 1029 32.63 41.79 -8.85
N SER A 1030 32.98 41.58 -7.58
CA SER A 1030 32.09 40.98 -6.58
C SER A 1030 30.75 41.73 -6.50
N PRO A 1031 29.61 41.03 -6.49
CA PRO A 1031 28.30 41.67 -6.48
C PRO A 1031 28.07 42.41 -5.16
N SER A 1032 27.62 43.66 -5.23
CA SER A 1032 27.23 44.46 -4.06
C SER A 1032 25.91 44.00 -3.41
N TYR A 1033 25.21 43.05 -4.06
CA TYR A 1033 23.90 42.52 -3.67
C TYR A 1033 23.95 41.11 -3.05
N ALA A 1034 25.14 40.63 -2.65
CA ALA A 1034 25.29 39.32 -2.04
C ALA A 1034 24.45 39.21 -0.74
N THR A 1035 23.66 38.14 -0.63
CA THR A 1035 22.88 37.79 0.57
C THR A 1035 23.44 36.51 1.18
N SER A 1036 23.38 36.37 2.52
CA SER A 1036 23.87 35.17 3.21
C SER A 1036 23.16 33.91 2.73
N THR A 1037 21.85 33.99 2.51
CA THR A 1037 21.02 32.88 2.02
C THR A 1037 21.47 32.40 0.63
N ALA A 1038 21.61 33.32 -0.34
CA ALA A 1038 22.03 32.95 -1.69
C ALA A 1038 23.48 32.45 -1.71
N THR A 1039 24.37 33.07 -0.92
CA THR A 1039 25.78 32.65 -0.83
C THR A 1039 25.91 31.23 -0.26
N ASN A 1040 25.16 30.92 0.81
CA ASN A 1040 25.17 29.58 1.43
C ASN A 1040 24.62 28.51 0.48
N MET A 1041 23.57 28.82 -0.28
CA MET A 1041 23.02 27.90 -1.29
C MET A 1041 24.00 27.68 -2.44
N LEU A 1042 24.61 28.73 -2.98
CA LEU A 1042 25.60 28.63 -4.04
C LEU A 1042 26.84 27.82 -3.61
N ALA A 1043 27.30 28.01 -2.36
CA ALA A 1043 28.42 27.24 -1.83
C ALA A 1043 28.11 25.73 -1.75
N ARG A 1044 26.87 25.37 -1.35
CA ARG A 1044 26.42 23.97 -1.31
C ARG A 1044 26.29 23.38 -2.72
N ASP A 1045 25.71 24.13 -3.65
CA ASP A 1045 25.54 23.69 -5.04
C ASP A 1045 26.91 23.49 -5.72
N LEU A 1046 27.85 24.41 -5.49
CA LEU A 1046 29.22 24.31 -6.01
C LEU A 1046 29.96 23.10 -5.43
N GLN A 1047 29.88 22.86 -4.11
CA GLN A 1047 30.47 21.68 -3.49
C GLN A 1047 29.91 20.38 -4.05
N THR A 1048 28.60 20.34 -4.31
CA THR A 1048 27.93 19.18 -4.90
C THR A 1048 28.47 18.93 -6.32
N LEU A 1049 28.58 19.97 -7.15
CA LEU A 1049 29.14 19.87 -8.50
C LEU A 1049 30.60 19.43 -8.51
N LEU A 1050 31.45 19.98 -7.63
CA LEU A 1050 32.86 19.60 -7.56
C LEU A 1050 33.04 18.14 -7.11
N LYS A 1051 32.18 17.64 -6.21
CA LYS A 1051 32.15 16.22 -5.83
C LYS A 1051 31.80 15.34 -7.03
N VAL A 1052 30.74 15.67 -7.77
CA VAL A 1052 30.35 14.93 -8.99
C VAL A 1052 31.48 14.96 -10.02
N GLN A 1053 32.10 16.13 -10.23
CA GLN A 1053 33.23 16.29 -11.16
C GLN A 1053 34.46 15.48 -10.75
N SER A 1054 34.70 15.29 -9.45
CA SER A 1054 35.81 14.46 -8.96
C SER A 1054 35.52 12.95 -9.05
N ALA A 1055 34.25 12.56 -9.05
CA ALA A 1055 33.83 11.16 -9.04
C ALA A 1055 33.68 10.56 -10.45
N MET A 1056 33.36 11.37 -11.46
CA MET A 1056 33.10 10.89 -12.84
C MET A 1056 34.24 11.20 -13.82
N PRO A 1057 34.55 10.30 -14.77
CA PRO A 1057 35.49 10.59 -15.86
C PRO A 1057 35.00 11.76 -16.74
N LEU A 1058 35.91 12.67 -17.08
CA LEU A 1058 35.60 13.89 -17.86
C LEU A 1058 34.86 13.62 -19.18
N HIS A 1059 35.22 12.56 -19.89
CA HIS A 1059 34.61 12.25 -21.19
C HIS A 1059 33.12 11.90 -21.09
N GLU A 1060 32.65 11.40 -19.94
CA GLU A 1060 31.25 11.10 -19.66
C GLU A 1060 30.49 12.31 -19.10
N LEU A 1061 31.13 13.04 -18.18
CA LEU A 1061 30.59 14.24 -17.54
C LEU A 1061 30.18 15.31 -18.57
N GLY A 1062 31.10 15.60 -19.51
CA GLY A 1062 30.88 16.53 -20.62
C GLY A 1062 30.63 18.00 -20.24
N TRP A 1063 30.89 18.35 -18.98
CA TRP A 1063 31.00 19.70 -18.49
C TRP A 1063 32.15 19.78 -17.47
N TYR A 1064 32.78 20.94 -17.36
CA TYR A 1064 33.88 21.16 -16.43
C TYR A 1064 33.80 22.57 -15.80
N ILE A 1065 34.04 22.64 -14.49
CA ILE A 1065 34.15 23.86 -13.69
C ILE A 1065 35.48 23.82 -12.94
N ASP A 1066 36.32 24.82 -13.14
CA ASP A 1066 37.55 24.98 -12.36
C ASP A 1066 37.21 25.62 -11.00
N GLY A 1067 37.24 24.81 -9.93
CA GLY A 1067 36.90 25.23 -8.57
C GLY A 1067 37.94 26.17 -7.95
N ASP A 1068 39.22 26.03 -8.30
CA ASP A 1068 40.32 26.83 -7.74
C ASP A 1068 40.35 28.26 -8.32
N ALA A 1069 39.70 28.47 -9.46
CA ALA A 1069 39.68 29.74 -10.17
C ALA A 1069 38.34 30.51 -10.04
N ILE A 1070 37.52 30.20 -9.02
CA ILE A 1070 36.27 30.93 -8.72
C ILE A 1070 36.55 32.09 -7.77
N ASP A 1071 36.77 33.28 -8.33
CA ASP A 1071 36.95 34.52 -7.55
C ASP A 1071 35.62 35.10 -7.04
N ASN A 1072 34.50 34.76 -7.70
CA ASN A 1072 33.18 35.30 -7.41
C ASN A 1072 32.12 34.19 -7.38
N MET A 1073 31.57 33.91 -6.19
CA MET A 1073 30.57 32.85 -5.99
C MET A 1073 29.29 33.03 -6.81
N TYR A 1074 28.99 34.24 -7.29
CA TYR A 1074 27.80 34.54 -8.11
C TYR A 1074 28.05 34.49 -9.62
N GLN A 1075 29.27 34.15 -10.06
CA GLN A 1075 29.62 34.05 -11.48
C GLN A 1075 30.45 32.78 -11.71
N TRP A 1076 29.88 31.80 -12.42
CA TRP A 1076 30.57 30.55 -12.73
C TRP A 1076 30.87 30.46 -14.23
N ILE A 1077 32.09 30.03 -14.55
CA ILE A 1077 32.53 29.73 -15.91
C ILE A 1077 32.50 28.21 -16.08
N VAL A 1078 31.70 27.75 -17.03
CA VAL A 1078 31.48 26.33 -17.29
C VAL A 1078 31.91 25.99 -18.72
N GLU A 1079 32.71 24.95 -18.88
CA GLU A 1079 33.14 24.45 -20.19
C GLU A 1079 32.38 23.18 -20.55
N LEU A 1080 31.50 23.23 -21.56
CA LEU A 1080 30.88 22.02 -22.12
C LEU A 1080 31.80 21.40 -23.16
N HIS A 1081 32.10 20.12 -23.03
CA HIS A 1081 33.00 19.39 -23.92
C HIS A 1081 32.48 17.97 -24.18
N SER A 1082 33.24 17.16 -24.91
CA SER A 1082 32.89 15.76 -25.19
C SER A 1082 31.50 15.59 -25.80
N PHE A 1083 31.20 16.33 -26.87
CA PHE A 1083 30.00 16.14 -27.68
C PHE A 1083 30.13 14.89 -28.57
N ASP A 1084 29.00 14.24 -28.90
CA ASP A 1084 29.00 13.06 -29.79
C ASP A 1084 29.66 13.41 -31.15
N PRO A 1085 30.72 12.68 -31.57
CA PRO A 1085 31.39 12.89 -32.86
C PRO A 1085 30.47 12.85 -34.09
N LYS A 1086 29.28 12.25 -33.98
CA LYS A 1086 28.28 12.22 -35.06
C LYS A 1086 27.63 13.59 -35.31
N LEU A 1087 27.61 14.47 -34.31
CA LEU A 1087 26.96 15.77 -34.40
C LEU A 1087 27.71 16.71 -35.37
N PRO A 1088 26.99 17.51 -36.18
CA PRO A 1088 27.60 18.54 -37.01
C PRO A 1088 28.45 19.53 -36.20
N LEU A 1089 27.97 19.91 -35.01
CA LEU A 1089 28.68 20.77 -34.07
C LEU A 1089 30.05 20.19 -33.68
N ALA A 1090 30.12 18.91 -33.31
CA ALA A 1090 31.37 18.26 -32.90
C ALA A 1090 32.40 18.22 -34.03
N LYS A 1091 31.95 17.98 -35.27
CA LYS A 1091 32.81 18.02 -36.47
C LYS A 1091 33.33 19.43 -36.74
N GLU A 1092 32.45 20.44 -36.68
CA GLU A 1092 32.81 21.84 -36.88
C GLU A 1092 33.74 22.36 -35.76
N MET A 1093 33.55 21.95 -34.51
CA MET A 1093 34.45 22.25 -33.39
C MET A 1093 35.85 21.66 -33.62
N LYS A 1094 35.92 20.40 -34.10
CA LYS A 1094 37.19 19.74 -34.44
C LYS A 1094 37.90 20.41 -35.63
N GLU A 1095 37.16 20.81 -36.67
CA GLU A 1095 37.69 21.58 -37.80
C GLU A 1095 38.20 22.97 -37.38
N ALA A 1096 37.57 23.59 -36.38
CA ALA A 1096 37.93 24.90 -35.86
C ALA A 1096 38.99 24.86 -34.74
N ASN A 1097 39.46 23.67 -34.35
CA ASN A 1097 40.38 23.44 -33.23
C ASN A 1097 39.85 24.00 -31.89
N ILE A 1098 38.57 23.73 -31.60
CA ILE A 1098 37.87 24.13 -30.39
C ILE A 1098 37.50 22.88 -29.59
N SER A 1099 38.00 22.77 -28.35
CA SER A 1099 37.79 21.61 -27.47
C SER A 1099 36.53 21.74 -26.59
N SER A 1100 36.10 22.96 -26.28
CA SER A 1100 34.95 23.22 -25.40
C SER A 1100 34.10 24.42 -25.85
N ILE A 1101 32.84 24.45 -25.43
CA ILE A 1101 31.96 25.61 -25.47
C ILE A 1101 31.97 26.24 -24.08
N VAL A 1102 32.38 27.50 -24.00
CA VAL A 1102 32.50 28.23 -22.73
C VAL A 1102 31.19 28.96 -22.46
N LEU A 1103 30.58 28.69 -21.30
CA LEU A 1103 29.39 29.35 -20.81
C LEU A 1103 29.70 30.16 -19.56
N GLU A 1104 28.87 31.17 -19.34
CA GLU A 1104 28.81 31.93 -18.11
C GLU A 1104 27.44 31.74 -17.48
N MET A 1105 27.43 31.38 -16.19
CA MET A 1105 26.25 31.36 -15.34
C MET A 1105 26.36 32.49 -14.32
N ARG A 1106 25.33 33.33 -14.23
CA ARG A 1106 25.25 34.43 -13.26
C ARG A 1106 24.04 34.27 -12.35
N PHE A 1107 24.26 34.44 -11.06
CA PHE A 1107 23.23 34.26 -10.05
C PHE A 1107 22.77 35.61 -9.49
N GLY A 1108 21.46 35.79 -9.36
CA GLY A 1108 20.86 36.98 -8.75
C GLY A 1108 20.86 36.91 -7.23
N LYS A 1109 20.55 38.04 -6.56
CA LYS A 1109 20.40 38.10 -5.09
C LYS A 1109 19.30 37.20 -4.52
N ASP A 1110 18.30 36.89 -5.35
CA ASP A 1110 17.12 36.11 -5.00
C ASP A 1110 17.31 34.61 -5.29
N TYR A 1111 18.52 34.17 -5.70
CA TYR A 1111 18.82 32.75 -5.86
C TYR A 1111 18.67 32.00 -4.53
N PRO A 1112 18.02 30.81 -4.48
CA PRO A 1112 17.57 29.96 -5.60
C PRO A 1112 16.15 30.26 -6.14
N MET A 1113 15.43 31.26 -5.60
CA MET A 1113 14.06 31.57 -6.04
C MET A 1113 14.00 32.14 -7.47
N SER A 1114 15.06 32.81 -7.93
CA SER A 1114 15.22 33.27 -9.31
C SER A 1114 16.23 32.41 -10.08
N PRO A 1115 16.02 32.16 -11.39
CA PRO A 1115 16.95 31.38 -12.19
C PRO A 1115 18.32 32.05 -12.36
N PRO A 1116 19.37 31.26 -12.62
CA PRO A 1116 20.61 31.79 -13.13
C PRO A 1116 20.42 32.31 -14.57
N PHE A 1117 21.08 33.42 -14.87
CA PHE A 1117 21.24 33.87 -16.25
C PHE A 1117 22.40 33.13 -16.90
N VAL A 1118 22.10 32.32 -17.92
CA VAL A 1118 23.11 31.48 -18.62
C VAL A 1118 23.29 31.96 -20.06
N ARG A 1119 24.56 32.16 -20.45
CA ARG A 1119 24.93 32.51 -21.83
C ARG A 1119 26.18 31.80 -22.29
N VAL A 1120 26.28 31.58 -23.59
CA VAL A 1120 27.50 31.17 -24.29
C VAL A 1120 28.41 32.39 -24.43
N ILE A 1121 29.70 32.24 -24.10
CA ILE A 1121 30.76 33.23 -24.37
C ILE A 1121 31.38 32.95 -25.74
N ARG A 1122 31.86 31.72 -25.95
CA ARG A 1122 32.50 31.29 -27.20
C ARG A 1122 32.36 29.78 -27.38
N PRO A 1123 32.36 29.26 -28.62
CA PRO A 1123 32.34 29.97 -29.91
C PRO A 1123 30.97 30.55 -30.30
N ARG A 1124 30.93 31.38 -31.35
CA ARG A 1124 29.67 31.89 -31.90
C ARG A 1124 28.92 30.86 -32.72
N PHE A 1125 27.65 30.67 -32.38
CA PHE A 1125 26.73 29.78 -33.08
C PHE A 1125 26.10 30.48 -34.28
N LEU A 1126 25.74 29.70 -35.29
CA LEU A 1126 25.01 30.17 -36.45
C LEU A 1126 23.58 30.51 -36.02
N PRO A 1127 23.05 31.72 -36.29
CA PRO A 1127 21.70 32.07 -35.90
C PRO A 1127 20.63 31.15 -36.52
N PHE A 1128 19.52 30.96 -35.80
CA PHE A 1128 18.42 30.10 -36.24
C PHE A 1128 17.87 30.43 -37.63
N MET A 1129 17.73 31.73 -37.94
CA MET A 1129 17.29 32.22 -39.25
C MET A 1129 18.26 31.88 -40.38
N SER A 1130 19.53 31.69 -40.07
CA SER A 1130 20.60 31.33 -41.03
C SER A 1130 20.85 29.83 -41.11
N GLY A 1131 20.01 29.01 -40.46
CA GLY A 1131 20.10 27.56 -40.53
C GLY A 1131 20.88 26.89 -39.38
N GLY A 1132 21.22 27.62 -38.32
CA GLY A 1132 21.73 27.02 -37.08
C GLY A 1132 20.60 26.65 -36.11
N GLY A 1133 20.96 26.02 -35.00
CA GLY A 1133 20.05 25.59 -33.94
C GLY A 1133 20.79 25.46 -32.61
N GLY A 1134 20.33 24.56 -31.73
CA GLY A 1134 20.96 24.33 -30.42
C GLY A 1134 20.51 25.29 -29.31
N HIS A 1135 19.36 25.95 -29.48
CA HIS A 1135 18.78 26.88 -28.49
C HIS A 1135 19.65 28.09 -28.12
N VAL A 1136 20.77 28.34 -28.81
CA VAL A 1136 21.60 29.54 -28.64
C VAL A 1136 21.03 30.67 -29.48
N THR A 1137 20.67 31.78 -28.84
CA THR A 1137 20.17 32.98 -29.52
C THR A 1137 21.29 33.71 -30.28
N ALA A 1138 20.92 34.65 -31.16
CA ALA A 1138 21.89 35.45 -31.91
C ALA A 1138 22.85 36.27 -31.04
N GLY A 1139 22.52 36.52 -29.76
CA GLY A 1139 23.37 37.20 -28.79
C GLY A 1139 24.05 36.27 -27.78
N GLY A 1140 23.96 34.95 -27.94
CA GLY A 1140 24.62 33.98 -27.06
C GLY A 1140 23.84 33.60 -25.79
N ALA A 1141 22.70 34.25 -25.48
CA ALA A 1141 21.78 33.76 -24.45
C ALA A 1141 21.11 32.45 -24.87
N LEU A 1142 20.75 31.60 -23.91
CA LEU A 1142 20.02 30.36 -24.16
C LEU A 1142 18.49 30.61 -24.16
N CYS A 1143 17.83 30.19 -25.24
CA CYS A 1143 16.38 30.27 -25.39
C CYS A 1143 15.73 29.00 -24.81
N MET A 1144 15.64 28.93 -23.48
CA MET A 1144 15.09 27.81 -22.73
C MET A 1144 14.15 28.33 -21.65
N GLU A 1145 12.94 27.76 -21.57
CA GLU A 1145 11.92 28.17 -20.59
C GLU A 1145 12.38 27.96 -19.14
N LEU A 1146 13.17 26.91 -18.88
CA LEU A 1146 13.74 26.62 -17.55
C LEU A 1146 14.63 27.76 -17.01
N LEU A 1147 15.19 28.60 -17.87
CA LEU A 1147 16.05 29.75 -17.50
C LEU A 1147 15.26 31.07 -17.41
N THR A 1148 13.93 30.98 -17.25
CA THR A 1148 13.02 32.12 -17.13
C THR A 1148 12.17 31.98 -15.87
N ASN A 1149 11.59 33.07 -15.38
CA ASN A 1149 10.71 33.01 -14.20
C ASN A 1149 9.44 32.17 -14.48
N SER A 1150 9.10 31.92 -15.74
CA SER A 1150 7.97 31.06 -16.13
C SER A 1150 8.25 29.56 -16.01
N GLY A 1151 9.52 29.13 -16.08
CA GLY A 1151 9.88 27.70 -16.08
C GLY A 1151 10.93 27.31 -15.05
N TRP A 1152 11.50 28.27 -14.32
CA TRP A 1152 12.47 28.01 -13.28
C TRP A 1152 11.81 27.44 -12.02
N SER A 1153 12.44 26.43 -11.43
CA SER A 1153 12.11 25.93 -10.10
C SER A 1153 13.35 25.96 -9.22
N ALA A 1154 13.21 26.52 -8.02
CA ALA A 1154 14.27 26.61 -7.01
C ALA A 1154 14.77 25.23 -6.52
N VAL A 1155 14.03 24.16 -6.83
CA VAL A 1155 14.39 22.76 -6.52
C VAL A 1155 15.32 22.16 -7.59
N SER A 1156 15.51 22.84 -8.73
CA SER A 1156 16.37 22.35 -9.82
C SER A 1156 17.85 22.42 -9.43
N SER A 1157 18.55 21.28 -9.45
CA SER A 1157 20.01 21.27 -9.27
C SER A 1157 20.73 21.89 -10.46
N ILE A 1158 21.84 22.59 -10.22
CA ILE A 1158 22.65 23.19 -11.29
C ILE A 1158 23.24 22.12 -12.21
N GLU A 1159 23.52 20.92 -11.72
CA GLU A 1159 23.94 19.79 -12.55
C GLU A 1159 22.89 19.44 -13.61
N SER A 1160 21.63 19.32 -13.20
CA SER A 1160 20.51 19.05 -14.11
C SER A 1160 20.36 20.17 -15.15
N VAL A 1161 20.56 21.43 -14.74
CA VAL A 1161 20.57 22.59 -15.65
C VAL A 1161 21.68 22.43 -16.69
N LEU A 1162 22.91 22.11 -16.29
CA LEU A 1162 24.04 21.93 -17.21
C LEU A 1162 23.82 20.77 -18.20
N LEU A 1163 23.28 19.64 -17.72
CA LEU A 1163 22.93 18.51 -18.58
C LEU A 1163 21.83 18.89 -19.58
N GLN A 1164 20.79 19.59 -19.15
CA GLN A 1164 19.71 20.05 -20.03
C GLN A 1164 20.21 21.07 -21.08
N VAL A 1165 21.09 21.98 -20.69
CA VAL A 1165 21.74 22.91 -21.64
C VAL A 1165 22.58 22.15 -22.66
N ARG A 1166 23.37 21.16 -22.24
CA ARG A 1166 24.17 20.31 -23.13
C ARG A 1166 23.28 19.51 -24.09
N MET A 1167 22.18 18.93 -23.61
CA MET A 1167 21.20 18.24 -24.45
C MET A 1167 20.55 19.18 -25.46
N ALA A 1168 20.17 20.39 -25.04
CA ALA A 1168 19.57 21.39 -25.93
C ALA A 1168 20.53 21.82 -27.04
N ILE A 1169 21.82 22.00 -26.73
CA ILE A 1169 22.86 22.30 -27.72
C ILE A 1169 23.13 21.09 -28.64
N SER A 1170 22.98 19.86 -28.13
CA SER A 1170 23.18 18.63 -28.88
C SER A 1170 21.99 18.23 -29.76
N SER A 1171 20.82 18.83 -29.54
CA SER A 1171 19.60 18.54 -30.30
C SER A 1171 19.75 18.88 -31.79
N THR A 1172 19.24 17.99 -32.64
CA THR A 1172 19.16 18.20 -34.08
C THR A 1172 17.81 18.77 -34.54
N ASP A 1173 16.83 18.89 -33.66
CA ASP A 1173 15.47 19.36 -33.94
C ASP A 1173 15.27 20.79 -33.39
N PRO A 1174 14.70 21.75 -34.15
CA PRO A 1174 14.34 21.69 -35.57
C PRO A 1174 15.51 21.82 -36.55
N LYS A 1175 16.68 22.25 -36.06
CA LYS A 1175 17.94 22.29 -36.81
C LYS A 1175 19.10 21.99 -35.86
N PRO A 1176 20.18 21.34 -36.32
CA PRO A 1176 21.36 21.11 -35.51
C PRO A 1176 22.09 22.41 -35.18
N ALA A 1177 22.73 22.44 -34.01
CA ALA A 1177 23.70 23.47 -33.68
C ALA A 1177 24.88 23.48 -34.65
N ARG A 1178 25.31 24.67 -35.06
CA ARG A 1178 26.40 24.89 -36.02
C ARG A 1178 27.19 26.12 -35.64
N LEU A 1179 28.47 26.16 -36.00
CA LEU A 1179 29.38 27.27 -35.76
C LEU A 1179 29.34 28.29 -36.91
N THR A 1180 29.52 29.56 -36.57
CA THR A 1180 29.63 30.63 -37.57
C THR A 1180 31.03 30.66 -38.20
N ARG A 1181 31.15 30.49 -39.52
CA ARG A 1181 32.44 30.49 -40.26
C ARG A 1181 33.20 31.84 -40.28
N ARG A 1182 32.57 32.95 -39.89
CA ARG A 1182 33.11 34.34 -40.05
C ARG A 1182 33.24 35.17 -38.77
N GLY A 1183 32.93 34.64 -37.58
CA GLY A 1183 32.96 35.40 -36.33
C GLY A 1183 33.82 34.74 -35.27
N ARG A 1184 35.07 35.18 -35.11
CA ARG A 1184 35.98 34.73 -34.03
C ARG A 1184 35.87 35.55 -32.72
N GLY A 1185 34.96 36.51 -32.64
CA GLY A 1185 34.76 37.33 -31.44
C GLY A 1185 33.76 36.70 -30.47
N ASP A 1186 33.99 36.87 -29.17
CA ASP A 1186 33.10 36.38 -28.11
C ASP A 1186 31.72 37.04 -28.13
N TYR A 1187 30.74 36.38 -27.53
CA TYR A 1187 29.45 37.00 -27.22
C TYR A 1187 29.58 38.01 -26.08
N GLY A 1188 29.03 39.20 -26.28
CA GLY A 1188 28.94 40.24 -25.26
C GLY A 1188 27.82 40.01 -24.26
N VAL A 1189 27.97 40.51 -23.03
CA VAL A 1189 26.92 40.44 -22.00
C VAL A 1189 25.66 41.21 -22.42
N GLY A 1190 25.83 42.44 -22.93
CA GLY A 1190 24.71 43.29 -23.34
C GLY A 1190 23.89 42.70 -24.49
N GLU A 1191 24.56 42.12 -25.50
CA GLU A 1191 23.85 41.48 -26.61
C GLU A 1191 23.11 40.21 -26.17
N ALA A 1192 23.65 39.47 -25.18
CA ALA A 1192 23.02 38.29 -24.61
C ALA A 1192 21.76 38.66 -23.82
N ILE A 1193 21.82 39.69 -22.96
CA ILE A 1193 20.66 40.19 -22.20
C ILE A 1193 19.56 40.67 -23.15
N ASP A 1194 19.92 41.45 -24.17
CA ASP A 1194 18.96 41.92 -25.17
C ASP A 1194 18.34 40.76 -25.96
N ALA A 1195 19.12 39.72 -26.27
CA ALA A 1195 18.63 38.52 -26.94
C ALA A 1195 17.69 37.69 -26.06
N TYR A 1196 18.02 37.55 -24.77
CA TYR A 1196 17.16 36.91 -23.77
C TYR A 1196 15.82 37.64 -23.64
N LEU A 1197 15.83 38.97 -23.47
CA LEU A 1197 14.60 39.77 -23.35
C LEU A 1197 13.76 39.74 -24.65
N ARG A 1198 14.38 39.59 -25.82
CA ARG A 1198 13.65 39.35 -27.07
C ARG A 1198 13.05 37.94 -27.12
N ALA A 1199 13.77 36.92 -26.65
CA ALA A 1199 13.27 35.55 -26.59
C ALA A 1199 12.05 35.46 -25.66
N CYS A 1200 12.14 35.98 -24.44
CA CYS A 1200 11.01 36.02 -23.50
C CYS A 1200 9.79 36.73 -24.08
N ARG A 1201 9.95 37.90 -24.71
CA ARG A 1201 8.85 38.62 -25.38
C ARG A 1201 8.24 37.85 -26.55
N THR A 1202 9.05 37.09 -27.29
CA THR A 1202 8.60 36.32 -28.45
C THR A 1202 7.77 35.10 -28.02
N HIS A 1203 8.17 34.46 -26.92
CA HIS A 1203 7.53 33.25 -26.40
C HIS A 1203 6.48 33.52 -25.31
N GLY A 1204 6.35 34.77 -24.84
CA GLY A 1204 5.43 35.13 -23.76
C GLY A 1204 5.91 34.73 -22.37
N TRP A 1205 7.22 34.46 -22.21
CA TRP A 1205 7.82 34.12 -20.92
C TRP A 1205 8.08 35.36 -20.06
N GLU A 1206 7.96 35.17 -18.75
CA GLU A 1206 8.33 36.16 -17.75
C GLU A 1206 9.85 36.22 -17.61
N ALA A 1207 10.43 37.36 -18.00
CA ALA A 1207 11.86 37.59 -17.91
C ALA A 1207 12.27 37.87 -16.46
N SER A 1208 13.40 37.30 -16.03
CA SER A 1208 14.01 37.63 -14.75
C SER A 1208 14.49 39.08 -14.71
N ASN A 1209 14.60 39.67 -13.52
CA ASN A 1209 15.12 41.02 -13.39
C ASN A 1209 16.58 41.07 -13.86
N MET A 1210 16.83 41.72 -15.00
CA MET A 1210 18.16 41.79 -15.61
C MET A 1210 18.97 43.00 -15.15
N ASP A 1211 18.44 43.86 -14.27
CA ASP A 1211 19.13 45.07 -13.84
C ASP A 1211 20.36 44.77 -12.97
N ASP A 1212 20.30 43.70 -12.16
CA ASP A 1212 21.42 43.22 -11.35
C ASP A 1212 22.61 42.75 -12.24
N PHE A 1213 22.35 42.31 -13.47
CA PHE A 1213 23.36 41.81 -14.41
C PHE A 1213 23.89 42.86 -15.40
N LYS A 1214 23.29 44.06 -15.44
CA LYS A 1214 23.75 45.20 -16.26
C LYS A 1214 24.84 46.03 -15.57
N SER A 1215 24.89 46.01 -14.24
CA SER A 1215 25.86 46.76 -13.44
C SER A 1215 27.25 46.12 -13.53
N GLY A 1216 28.08 46.63 -14.44
CA GLY A 1216 29.43 46.09 -14.69
C GLY A 1216 30.02 46.47 -16.05
N VAL A 1217 29.21 46.99 -16.97
CA VAL A 1217 29.73 47.59 -18.21
C VAL A 1217 30.23 49.00 -17.88
N ALA A 1218 31.53 49.15 -17.67
CA ALA A 1218 32.15 50.47 -17.81
C ALA A 1218 31.81 51.00 -19.22
N SER A 1219 31.18 52.17 -19.28
CA SER A 1219 30.90 52.85 -20.54
C SER A 1219 32.22 53.16 -21.24
N SER A 1220 32.60 52.38 -22.24
CA SER A 1220 33.61 52.80 -23.22
C SER A 1220 32.90 53.58 -24.33
N SER A 1221 33.06 54.89 -24.26
CA SER A 1221 33.01 55.80 -25.43
C SER A 1221 33.96 55.35 -26.53
#